data_AF-A0A9D3ZUS4-F1
#
_entry.id   AF-A0A9D3ZUS4-F1
#
_cell.length_a   1.000
_cell.length_b   1.000
_cell.length_c   1.000
_cell.angle_alpha   90.00
_cell.angle_beta   90.00
_cell.angle_gamma   90.00
#
_symmetry.space_group_name_H-M   'P 1'
#
loop_
_entity.id
_entity.type
_entity.pdbx_description
1 polymer ?
#
loop_
_entity_poly.entity_id
_entity_poly.type
_entity_poly.pdbx_seq_one_letter_code
_entity_poly.pdbx_strand_id
1 'polypeptide(L)'
;MEPPQDTSDNPNDVLSDDDSSLENTNPDDQEIPSTTLDPPISDTQDESSDPVPDEQPQNTNSNPAEPGPPARKRRRRKRFFTELIANPSFSKNRRPRISGLAREMDTEALIAISVGFPVDSLTEEEIEANVVSRIGGQEQANYIVVRNHILARWRSNVSVWLTREHALESIRAEHKNLVNAAYNFLLEHGYINFGLAPAVKEAKLKSFDGVERANVVIVGAGLSGLVAARQLVSMGFKVVILEGRTRPGGRVKTRKMRGDGVVAAADLGGSVLTGINGNPLGVLARQMGLPLHKVRDICPLYLPDGKAVDADVDSRIEVSFNKLLDRVCKLRHSMIEEVKSVDVPLGTALEAFRSVYKVAEDSEESMLLNWHLANLEYANASLMANLSMAYWDQDDPYEMGGDHCFIPGGNERFVRALAEDLPIFYGRTVQSIRYGIDGVRVYAGGQEFCGDMALCTVPLGVLKKGSIEFVPELPQRKKDAIQRLGFGLLNKVAMLFPYNFWGGEIDTFGHLTEDPSMRGEFFLFYSYSSVSGGPLLVALVAGDAAIKFELMSPVESVKRVLNILRGIFHPKGIVVPDPVQAVCTRWGKDRFTYGSYSHVAIGSSGDDYDILAESVGDGRVFFAGEATNKQYPATMHGAFLSGMREAANMLRVARRRSLVLSDKVNDDLEKCDTLDKLFENPDLTFGSFSALFDPHSNDVGSHALIRVKFQGDKLNSSHLCLYGLITKKQAIQLSEMNGDGNRMNSLHRDFGVKLVGGKGLSDVAELLISGIKAAKPT
;
A
#
# COMPACT_ATOMS: atom_id res chain seq x y z
N MET A 1 -53.19 -30.38 -23.85
CA MET A 1 -54.03 -29.32 -24.44
C MET A 1 -53.08 -28.23 -24.90
N GLU A 2 -53.07 -28.03 -26.21
CA GLU A 2 -52.23 -27.14 -27.01
C GLU A 2 -52.61 -25.64 -26.89
N PRO A 3 -51.79 -24.73 -27.48
CA PRO A 3 -51.71 -23.28 -27.23
C PRO A 3 -52.45 -22.44 -28.30
N PRO A 4 -52.19 -21.11 -28.39
CA PRO A 4 -51.80 -20.52 -29.69
C PRO A 4 -50.83 -19.32 -29.55
N GLN A 5 -50.13 -18.77 -30.56
CA GLN A 5 -49.75 -19.12 -31.93
C GLN A 5 -48.67 -18.12 -32.40
N ASP A 6 -47.80 -18.61 -33.29
CA ASP A 6 -46.81 -17.91 -34.12
C ASP A 6 -47.47 -17.05 -35.22
N THR A 7 -46.78 -15.99 -35.67
CA THR A 7 -46.65 -15.65 -37.12
C THR A 7 -45.37 -14.86 -37.39
N SER A 8 -44.68 -15.30 -38.43
CA SER A 8 -43.46 -14.82 -39.07
C SER A 8 -43.67 -13.58 -39.95
N ASP A 9 -42.60 -12.82 -40.22
CA ASP A 9 -42.00 -12.74 -41.57
C ASP A 9 -40.87 -11.67 -41.65
N ASN A 10 -39.80 -12.09 -42.34
CA ASN A 10 -38.65 -11.31 -42.79
C ASN A 10 -38.91 -10.93 -44.28
N PRO A 11 -38.29 -9.88 -44.85
CA PRO A 11 -37.24 -10.20 -45.83
C PRO A 11 -36.05 -9.21 -45.92
N ASN A 12 -35.01 -9.78 -46.55
CA ASN A 12 -33.71 -9.27 -46.99
C ASN A 12 -33.69 -8.01 -47.89
N ASP A 13 -32.57 -7.27 -47.85
CA ASP A 13 -31.62 -6.99 -48.96
C ASP A 13 -30.49 -6.09 -48.40
N VAL A 14 -29.21 -6.47 -48.30
CA VAL A 14 -28.15 -6.77 -49.31
C VAL A 14 -27.71 -5.55 -50.15
N LEU A 15 -26.42 -5.19 -50.01
CA LEU A 15 -25.44 -4.64 -50.97
C LEU A 15 -24.29 -4.02 -50.11
N SER A 16 -23.19 -4.72 -49.80
CA SER A 16 -21.96 -4.93 -50.59
C SER A 16 -21.44 -3.68 -51.32
N ASP A 17 -20.24 -3.23 -50.96
CA ASP A 17 -19.13 -3.15 -51.92
C ASP A 17 -17.79 -2.93 -51.17
N ASP A 18 -16.90 -3.90 -51.40
CA ASP A 18 -15.44 -3.78 -51.35
C ASP A 18 -14.98 -2.79 -52.43
N ASP A 19 -13.89 -2.05 -52.21
CA ASP A 19 -12.74 -2.21 -53.12
C ASP A 19 -11.44 -1.67 -52.53
N SER A 20 -10.36 -2.24 -53.03
CA SER A 20 -8.99 -2.20 -52.54
C SER A 20 -8.05 -1.56 -53.56
N SER A 21 -7.04 -0.84 -53.05
CA SER A 21 -5.67 -0.69 -53.58
C SER A 21 -5.37 -0.02 -54.95
N LEU A 22 -4.26 0.74 -54.93
CA LEU A 22 -3.21 1.00 -55.96
C LEU A 22 -2.92 2.51 -56.07
N GLU A 23 -1.82 3.01 -55.49
CA GLU A 23 -0.44 3.11 -56.02
C GLU A 23 -0.14 4.41 -56.80
N ASN A 24 0.86 5.14 -56.27
CA ASN A 24 1.85 6.03 -56.89
C ASN A 24 1.42 7.19 -57.82
N THR A 25 1.80 8.41 -57.43
CA THR A 25 2.87 9.19 -58.11
C THR A 25 3.21 10.48 -57.34
N ASN A 26 4.48 10.64 -56.94
CA ASN A 26 5.21 11.92 -56.82
C ASN A 26 6.03 12.07 -58.12
N PRO A 27 6.41 13.29 -58.60
CA PRO A 27 7.57 13.99 -58.01
C PRO A 27 7.64 15.55 -58.15
N ASP A 28 8.62 16.12 -57.42
CA ASP A 28 9.40 17.36 -57.62
C ASP A 28 8.69 18.75 -57.55
N ASP A 29 9.25 19.85 -57.05
CA ASP A 29 10.53 20.23 -56.40
C ASP A 29 10.37 21.69 -55.90
N GLN A 30 11.09 22.10 -54.83
CA GLN A 30 11.79 23.41 -54.65
C GLN A 30 12.06 23.79 -53.16
N GLU A 31 13.27 23.42 -52.72
CA GLU A 31 14.33 24.18 -52.01
C GLU A 31 14.02 25.34 -51.00
N ILE A 32 14.27 25.09 -49.70
CA ILE A 32 15.36 25.60 -48.79
C ILE A 32 15.88 27.06 -49.02
N PRO A 33 16.06 27.95 -47.99
CA PRO A 33 17.13 27.74 -46.99
C PRO A 33 16.97 28.15 -45.52
N SER A 34 17.78 27.44 -44.74
CA SER A 34 18.22 27.60 -43.35
C SER A 34 19.10 28.83 -43.10
N THR A 35 19.00 29.43 -41.91
CA THR A 35 20.12 30.12 -41.25
C THR A 35 20.00 30.08 -39.72
N THR A 36 21.04 29.50 -39.11
CA THR A 36 21.53 29.58 -37.73
C THR A 36 22.12 30.96 -37.40
N LEU A 37 22.05 31.43 -36.15
CA LEU A 37 22.96 32.44 -35.56
C LEU A 37 22.92 32.39 -34.00
N ASP A 38 23.97 31.83 -33.37
CA ASP A 38 24.63 32.33 -32.14
C ASP A 38 25.53 33.54 -32.51
N PRO A 39 26.20 34.37 -31.65
CA PRO A 39 26.82 34.14 -30.30
C PRO A 39 26.76 35.44 -29.39
N PRO A 40 27.68 35.80 -28.43
CA PRO A 40 28.90 35.15 -27.93
C PRO A 40 29.19 35.14 -26.42
N ILE A 41 30.21 34.33 -26.11
CA ILE A 41 31.00 34.22 -24.88
C ILE A 41 32.12 35.28 -24.89
N SER A 42 32.49 35.80 -23.71
CA SER A 42 33.85 36.27 -23.43
C SER A 42 34.29 35.89 -22.02
N ASP A 43 35.39 35.15 -21.94
CA ASP A 43 36.15 34.82 -20.74
C ASP A 43 36.81 36.04 -20.10
N THR A 44 36.94 36.04 -18.76
CA THR A 44 38.22 36.32 -18.07
C THR A 44 38.18 35.75 -16.64
N GLN A 45 39.28 35.10 -16.27
CA GLN A 45 39.66 34.51 -14.99
C GLN A 45 39.87 35.58 -13.90
N ASP A 46 39.64 35.27 -12.61
CA ASP A 46 40.72 35.10 -11.61
C ASP A 46 40.20 34.88 -10.17
N GLU A 47 41.12 34.33 -9.37
CA GLU A 47 40.99 33.61 -8.11
C GLU A 47 40.66 34.42 -6.83
N SER A 48 40.29 33.65 -5.78
CA SER A 48 40.78 33.72 -4.38
C SER A 48 39.87 34.25 -3.24
N SER A 49 39.62 33.32 -2.29
CA SER A 49 39.62 33.40 -0.80
C SER A 49 38.86 34.49 0.01
N ASP A 50 38.00 33.99 0.92
CA ASP A 50 37.53 34.46 2.26
C ASP A 50 38.35 35.53 3.06
N PRO A 51 37.88 36.08 4.23
CA PRO A 51 36.53 36.39 4.76
C PRO A 51 36.37 37.74 5.58
N VAL A 52 35.12 38.26 5.75
CA VAL A 52 34.51 39.02 6.92
C VAL A 52 35.15 40.40 7.33
N PRO A 53 34.54 41.41 8.06
CA PRO A 53 33.24 41.54 8.79
C PRO A 53 32.37 42.83 8.57
N ASP A 54 31.22 42.84 9.27
CA ASP A 54 30.27 43.90 9.68
C ASP A 54 30.75 45.37 9.79
N GLU A 55 29.86 46.32 9.43
CA GLU A 55 29.52 47.49 10.27
C GLU A 55 28.27 48.26 9.76
N GLN A 56 27.46 48.75 10.72
CA GLN A 56 26.28 49.62 10.53
C GLN A 56 26.67 51.05 10.11
N PRO A 57 25.71 51.87 9.65
CA PRO A 57 25.56 53.15 10.35
C PRO A 57 24.12 53.65 10.56
N GLN A 58 23.97 54.39 11.67
CA GLN A 58 22.84 55.25 12.05
C GLN A 58 23.01 56.68 11.49
N ASN A 59 21.89 57.35 11.16
CA ASN A 59 21.62 58.80 11.34
C ASN A 59 20.35 59.21 10.55
N THR A 60 19.58 60.27 10.81
CA THR A 60 19.08 61.04 11.97
C THR A 60 17.94 61.94 11.40
N ASN A 61 16.83 62.12 12.15
CA ASN A 61 15.89 63.29 12.28
C ASN A 61 15.42 64.09 11.02
N SER A 62 14.18 64.62 10.84
CA SER A 62 13.05 64.99 11.73
C SER A 62 11.82 65.52 10.92
N ASN A 63 10.60 65.00 11.21
CA ASN A 63 9.20 65.55 11.30
C ASN A 63 8.66 66.76 10.46
N PRO A 64 7.32 66.96 10.28
CA PRO A 64 6.16 66.35 10.97
C PRO A 64 4.99 65.83 10.08
N ALA A 65 4.03 65.17 10.74
CA ALA A 65 2.93 64.37 10.21
C ALA A 65 1.55 65.06 10.26
N GLU A 66 0.64 64.64 9.37
CA GLU A 66 -0.82 64.61 9.59
C GLU A 66 -1.31 63.13 9.61
N PRO A 67 -2.37 62.79 10.38
CA PRO A 67 -2.63 61.42 10.82
C PRO A 67 -3.47 60.61 9.82
N GLY A 68 -2.89 59.54 9.29
CA GLY A 68 -3.64 58.43 8.67
C GLY A 68 -4.28 57.51 9.72
N PRO A 69 -5.34 56.76 9.37
CA PRO A 69 -6.10 55.94 10.33
C PRO A 69 -5.24 54.77 10.85
N PRO A 70 -5.52 54.25 12.07
CA PRO A 70 -4.63 53.31 12.74
C PRO A 70 -4.53 52.00 11.97
N ALA A 71 -3.30 51.58 11.68
CA ALA A 71 -2.99 50.26 11.16
C ALA A 71 -3.46 49.19 12.16
N ARG A 72 -4.51 48.44 11.79
CA ARG A 72 -4.89 47.21 12.50
C ARG A 72 -3.72 46.22 12.42
N LYS A 73 -3.06 45.99 13.55
CA LYS A 73 -2.06 44.93 13.72
C LYS A 73 -2.71 43.59 13.37
N ARG A 74 -2.38 43.06 12.18
CA ARG A 74 -2.69 41.68 11.79
C ARG A 74 -1.95 40.74 12.73
N ARG A 75 -2.66 40.16 13.70
CA ARG A 75 -2.18 39.01 14.48
C ARG A 75 -1.90 37.87 13.50
N ARG A 76 -0.66 37.38 13.48
CA ARG A 76 -0.29 36.12 12.82
C ARG A 76 -1.17 35.01 13.39
N ARG A 77 -2.00 34.39 12.55
CA ARG A 77 -2.78 33.19 12.86
C ARG A 77 -1.82 32.05 13.24
N LYS A 78 -2.14 31.32 14.30
CA LYS A 78 -1.55 30.01 14.58
C LYS A 78 -2.17 28.97 13.63
N ARG A 79 -1.38 27.92 13.38
CA ARG A 79 -1.53 26.84 12.39
C ARG A 79 -2.91 26.20 12.47
N PHE A 80 -3.58 25.93 11.35
CA PHE A 80 -4.92 25.32 11.42
C PHE A 80 -5.22 24.30 10.31
N PHE A 81 -4.49 24.28 9.19
CA PHE A 81 -4.67 23.16 8.26
C PHE A 81 -4.18 21.82 8.83
N THR A 82 -3.46 21.87 9.96
CA THR A 82 -2.92 20.74 10.69
C THR A 82 -3.75 20.35 11.92
N GLU A 83 -4.53 21.23 12.57
CA GLU A 83 -5.02 20.95 13.95
C GLU A 83 -6.31 20.14 14.08
N LEU A 84 -7.12 19.94 13.03
CA LEU A 84 -8.22 18.94 13.10
C LEU A 84 -7.71 17.50 13.02
N ILE A 85 -6.44 17.31 12.62
CA ILE A 85 -5.71 16.04 12.63
C ILE A 85 -4.57 16.09 13.70
N ALA A 86 -4.21 17.28 14.20
CA ALA A 86 -3.14 17.53 15.18
C ALA A 86 -3.59 18.48 16.30
N ASN A 87 -4.54 18.08 17.14
CA ASN A 87 -5.10 19.00 18.14
C ASN A 87 -4.23 19.02 19.45
N PRO A 88 -3.64 20.16 19.87
CA PRO A 88 -2.69 20.20 21.00
C PRO A 88 -3.33 19.99 22.38
N SER A 89 -4.66 20.01 22.49
CA SER A 89 -5.36 19.74 23.76
C SER A 89 -5.47 18.24 24.07
N PHE A 90 -5.29 17.37 23.06
CA PHE A 90 -5.23 15.91 23.20
C PHE A 90 -3.80 15.41 23.48
N SER A 91 -2.80 16.27 23.30
CA SER A 91 -1.38 15.95 23.55
C SER A 91 -1.00 15.94 25.04
N LYS A 92 -1.91 16.29 25.97
CA LYS A 92 -1.53 16.46 27.37
C LYS A 92 -1.37 15.17 28.18
N ASN A 93 -1.76 14.00 27.67
CA ASN A 93 -1.44 12.73 28.31
C ASN A 93 -1.00 11.68 27.28
N ARG A 94 0.22 11.16 27.49
CA ARG A 94 0.92 10.08 26.76
C ARG A 94 1.82 10.46 25.56
N ARG A 95 2.50 11.60 25.66
CA ARG A 95 3.94 11.68 25.30
C ARG A 95 4.69 12.16 26.55
N PRO A 96 5.81 11.54 26.98
CA PRO A 96 6.74 12.27 27.83
C PRO A 96 7.14 13.52 27.03
N ARG A 97 7.09 14.70 27.67
CA ARG A 97 7.28 16.03 27.05
C ARG A 97 8.39 16.06 25.98
N ILE A 98 8.05 15.86 24.71
CA ILE A 98 9.01 15.95 23.58
C ILE A 98 9.45 17.41 23.35
N SER A 99 8.66 18.42 23.76
CA SER A 99 9.07 19.83 23.58
C SER A 99 10.26 20.23 24.45
N GLY A 100 10.60 19.45 25.49
CA GLY A 100 11.79 19.62 26.31
C GLY A 100 12.95 18.71 25.86
N LEU A 101 12.64 17.47 25.45
CA LEU A 101 13.63 16.46 25.04
C LEU A 101 14.21 16.68 23.63
N ALA A 102 13.47 17.33 22.72
CA ALA A 102 13.94 17.59 21.36
C ALA A 102 15.18 18.52 21.29
N ARG A 103 15.52 19.22 22.39
CA ARG A 103 16.75 20.02 22.47
C ARG A 103 18.02 19.17 22.68
N GLU A 104 17.90 17.89 23.03
CA GLU A 104 19.02 16.99 23.36
C GLU A 104 19.13 15.77 22.43
N MET A 105 18.23 15.61 21.46
CA MET A 105 18.25 14.47 20.54
C MET A 105 19.03 14.77 19.26
N ASP A 106 19.94 13.87 18.88
CA ASP A 106 20.69 13.96 17.62
C ASP A 106 19.75 13.82 16.40
N THR A 107 20.12 14.46 15.29
CA THR A 107 19.36 14.56 14.04
C THR A 107 18.98 13.18 13.49
N GLU A 108 19.86 12.18 13.66
CA GLU A 108 19.62 10.80 13.21
C GLU A 108 18.44 10.15 13.95
N ALA A 109 18.32 10.39 15.25
CA ALA A 109 17.21 9.87 16.05
C ALA A 109 15.88 10.52 15.63
N LEU A 110 15.87 11.82 15.34
CA LEU A 110 14.69 12.51 14.82
C LEU A 110 14.23 11.98 13.47
N ILE A 111 15.17 11.65 12.58
CA ILE A 111 14.87 11.02 11.29
C ILE A 111 14.26 9.62 11.52
N ALA A 112 14.86 8.80 12.38
CA ALA A 112 14.36 7.46 12.70
C ALA A 112 12.94 7.50 13.29
N ILE A 113 12.67 8.40 14.24
CA ILE A 113 11.32 8.63 14.80
C ILE A 113 10.33 9.01 13.71
N SER A 114 10.73 9.91 12.80
CA SER A 114 9.83 10.38 11.75
C SER A 114 9.33 9.27 10.83
N VAL A 115 10.04 8.13 10.77
CA VAL A 115 9.71 6.99 9.91
C VAL A 115 9.21 5.77 10.69
N GLY A 116 8.91 5.95 11.98
CA GLY A 116 8.27 4.91 12.81
C GLY A 116 9.20 4.12 13.73
N PHE A 117 10.50 4.45 13.83
CA PHE A 117 11.39 3.77 14.77
C PHE A 117 11.38 4.45 16.15
N PRO A 118 11.19 3.69 17.24
CA PRO A 118 11.32 4.23 18.57
C PRO A 118 12.77 4.59 18.91
N VAL A 119 12.93 5.47 19.91
CA VAL A 119 14.21 6.10 20.26
C VAL A 119 15.20 5.09 20.85
N ASP A 120 14.71 4.21 21.72
CA ASP A 120 15.51 3.38 22.62
C ASP A 120 15.11 1.89 22.59
N SER A 121 14.17 1.50 21.73
CA SER A 121 13.71 0.12 21.57
C SER A 121 13.74 -0.35 20.12
N LEU A 122 13.53 -1.66 19.95
CA LEU A 122 13.28 -2.27 18.65
C LEU A 122 11.78 -2.26 18.37
N THR A 123 11.42 -2.11 17.09
CA THR A 123 10.07 -2.37 16.59
C THR A 123 9.76 -3.87 16.64
N GLU A 124 8.47 -4.23 16.58
CA GLU A 124 8.05 -5.63 16.49
C GLU A 124 8.64 -6.31 15.23
N GLU A 125 8.69 -5.60 14.10
CA GLU A 125 9.29 -6.10 12.86
C GLU A 125 10.78 -6.43 13.02
N GLU A 126 11.53 -5.58 13.72
CA GLU A 126 12.96 -5.81 14.02
C GLU A 126 13.17 -7.03 14.93
N ILE A 127 12.29 -7.18 15.93
CA ILE A 127 12.32 -8.33 16.83
C ILE A 127 12.03 -9.62 16.05
N GLU A 128 10.99 -9.63 15.22
CA GLU A 128 10.62 -10.78 14.39
C GLU A 128 11.69 -11.14 13.34
N ALA A 129 12.44 -10.15 12.87
CA ALA A 129 13.56 -10.33 11.95
C ALA A 129 14.84 -10.82 12.63
N ASN A 130 14.86 -10.94 13.98
CA ASN A 130 16.03 -11.33 14.78
C ASN A 130 17.28 -10.49 14.43
N VAL A 131 17.11 -9.17 14.33
CA VAL A 131 18.21 -8.26 13.95
C VAL A 131 19.35 -8.20 14.97
N VAL A 132 19.10 -8.66 16.19
CA VAL A 132 20.07 -8.83 17.28
C VAL A 132 19.89 -10.21 17.92
N SER A 133 20.96 -10.73 18.52
CA SER A 133 20.94 -12.06 19.15
C SER A 133 20.17 -12.07 20.48
N ARG A 134 20.17 -10.95 21.20
CA ARG A 134 19.49 -10.78 22.48
C ARG A 134 18.82 -9.43 22.56
N ILE A 135 17.55 -9.42 22.96
CA ILE A 135 16.79 -8.21 23.24
C ILE A 135 17.27 -7.62 24.57
N GLY A 136 17.50 -6.30 24.56
CA GLY A 136 18.05 -5.55 25.67
C GLY A 136 19.59 -5.60 25.76
N GLY A 137 20.17 -4.57 26.36
CA GLY A 137 21.62 -4.47 26.56
C GLY A 137 22.36 -3.79 25.41
N GLN A 138 23.69 -3.98 25.37
CA GLN A 138 24.60 -3.18 24.53
C GLN A 138 24.45 -3.47 23.03
N GLU A 139 24.18 -4.72 22.64
CA GLU A 139 24.02 -5.08 21.22
C GLU A 139 22.83 -4.33 20.59
N GLN A 140 21.68 -4.33 21.28
CA GLN A 140 20.50 -3.57 20.86
C GLN A 140 20.78 -2.06 20.77
N ALA A 141 21.43 -1.50 21.80
CA ALA A 141 21.76 -0.07 21.80
C ALA A 141 22.67 0.29 20.61
N ASN A 142 23.69 -0.52 20.32
CA ASN A 142 24.58 -0.33 19.18
C ASN A 142 23.85 -0.51 17.84
N TYR A 143 22.95 -1.49 17.74
CA TYR A 143 22.14 -1.72 16.54
C TYR A 143 21.24 -0.52 16.25
N ILE A 144 20.59 0.06 17.26
CA ILE A 144 19.74 1.25 17.13
C ILE A 144 20.54 2.43 16.56
N VAL A 145 21.77 2.65 17.05
CA VAL A 145 22.67 3.68 16.52
C VAL A 145 23.00 3.41 15.05
N VAL A 146 23.42 2.19 14.71
CA VAL A 146 23.75 1.79 13.33
C VAL A 146 22.56 1.97 12.39
N ARG A 147 21.37 1.51 12.79
CA ARG A 147 20.13 1.65 12.02
C ARG A 147 19.79 3.12 11.77
N ASN A 148 19.80 3.95 12.82
CA ASN A 148 19.47 5.37 12.73
C ASN A 148 20.45 6.08 11.78
N HIS A 149 21.73 5.73 11.86
CA HIS A 149 22.77 6.26 10.99
C HIS A 149 22.55 5.91 9.52
N ILE A 150 22.26 4.65 9.20
CA ILE A 150 21.98 4.20 7.83
C ILE A 150 20.73 4.92 7.27
N LEU A 151 19.67 5.03 8.07
CA LEU A 151 18.46 5.77 7.72
C LEU A 151 18.76 7.23 7.40
N ALA A 152 19.49 7.92 8.28
CA ALA A 152 19.85 9.32 8.11
C ALA A 152 20.71 9.52 6.85
N ARG A 153 21.68 8.64 6.60
CA ARG A 153 22.56 8.69 5.43
C ARG A 153 21.79 8.51 4.12
N TRP A 154 20.81 7.62 4.07
CA TRP A 154 19.96 7.52 2.88
C TRP A 154 19.00 8.71 2.75
N ARG A 155 18.42 9.18 3.86
CA ARG A 155 17.45 10.30 3.85
C ARG A 155 18.06 11.64 3.46
N SER A 156 19.37 11.83 3.62
CA SER A 156 20.08 13.03 3.18
C SER A 156 20.18 13.12 1.64
N ASN A 157 20.22 11.98 0.94
CA ASN A 157 20.17 11.92 -0.51
C ASN A 157 19.39 10.69 -1.00
N VAL A 158 18.06 10.83 -1.04
CA VAL A 158 17.14 9.76 -1.46
C VAL A 158 17.20 9.42 -2.94
N SER A 159 17.93 10.20 -3.76
CA SER A 159 18.02 9.99 -5.21
C SER A 159 19.13 9.01 -5.62
N VAL A 160 20.01 8.64 -4.67
CA VAL A 160 21.13 7.72 -4.90
C VAL A 160 20.85 6.41 -4.17
N TRP A 161 21.32 5.30 -4.75
CA TRP A 161 21.32 4.02 -4.07
C TRP A 161 22.41 4.00 -2.99
N LEU A 162 22.02 3.88 -1.73
CA LEU A 162 22.97 3.69 -0.63
C LEU A 162 23.48 2.25 -0.66
N THR A 163 24.76 2.02 -0.99
CA THR A 163 25.34 0.67 -0.93
C THR A 163 25.74 0.29 0.50
N ARG A 164 26.00 -1.00 0.73
CA ARG A 164 26.44 -1.53 2.02
C ARG A 164 27.82 -0.99 2.40
N GLU A 165 28.73 -0.89 1.42
CA GLU A 165 30.09 -0.38 1.60
C GLU A 165 30.04 1.09 2.04
N HIS A 166 29.23 1.91 1.38
CA HIS A 166 29.03 3.30 1.78
C HIS A 166 28.39 3.40 3.16
N ALA A 167 27.44 2.52 3.51
CA ALA A 167 26.89 2.47 4.87
C ALA A 167 27.97 2.14 5.93
N LEU A 168 28.98 1.33 5.60
CA LEU A 168 30.06 0.93 6.50
C LEU A 168 31.11 2.04 6.75
N GLU A 169 31.35 2.95 5.79
CA GLU A 169 32.45 3.94 5.83
C GLU A 169 32.43 4.85 7.06
N SER A 170 31.24 5.20 7.54
CA SER A 170 31.03 6.15 8.65
C SER A 170 30.69 5.47 9.97
N ILE A 171 30.71 4.13 10.01
CA ILE A 171 30.36 3.35 11.20
C ILE A 171 31.63 2.93 11.94
N ARG A 172 31.62 3.14 13.25
CA ARG A 172 32.74 2.77 14.14
C ARG A 172 33.08 1.28 13.99
N ALA A 173 34.36 0.95 14.04
CA ALA A 173 34.86 -0.42 13.81
C ALA A 173 34.17 -1.48 14.70
N GLU A 174 33.89 -1.10 15.95
CA GLU A 174 33.19 -1.90 16.96
C GLU A 174 31.71 -2.24 16.65
N HIS A 175 31.10 -1.60 15.66
CA HIS A 175 29.69 -1.84 15.27
C HIS A 175 29.55 -2.46 13.87
N LYS A 176 30.67 -2.74 13.18
CA LYS A 176 30.66 -3.24 11.79
C LYS A 176 29.90 -4.55 11.60
N ASN A 177 29.87 -5.42 12.61
CA ASN A 177 29.13 -6.68 12.59
C ASN A 177 27.60 -6.48 12.53
N LEU A 178 27.08 -5.35 13.04
CA LEU A 178 25.64 -5.06 13.07
C LEU A 178 25.12 -4.41 11.79
N VAL A 179 26.02 -3.88 10.95
CA VAL A 179 25.66 -3.19 9.70
C VAL A 179 24.94 -4.10 8.73
N ASN A 180 25.35 -5.37 8.67
CA ASN A 180 24.68 -6.34 7.80
C ASN A 180 23.22 -6.56 8.19
N ALA A 181 22.96 -6.74 9.49
CA ALA A 181 21.61 -6.94 10.01
C ALA A 181 20.75 -5.69 9.75
N ALA A 182 21.23 -4.51 10.14
CA ALA A 182 20.48 -3.25 9.97
C ALA A 182 20.23 -2.92 8.49
N TYR A 183 21.26 -3.01 7.64
CA TYR A 183 21.13 -2.71 6.21
C TYR A 183 20.16 -3.67 5.53
N ASN A 184 20.27 -4.98 5.79
CA ASN A 184 19.35 -5.97 5.21
C ASN A 184 17.92 -5.73 5.66
N PHE A 185 17.71 -5.51 6.97
CA PHE A 185 16.40 -5.22 7.53
C PHE A 185 15.77 -3.99 6.84
N LEU A 186 16.49 -2.87 6.81
CA LEU A 186 16.01 -1.61 6.23
C LEU A 186 15.75 -1.72 4.73
N LEU A 187 16.57 -2.46 3.99
CA LEU A 187 16.39 -2.67 2.55
C LEU A 187 15.17 -3.55 2.25
N GLU A 188 15.04 -4.67 2.95
CA GLU A 188 13.98 -5.65 2.74
C GLU A 188 12.61 -5.08 3.13
N HIS A 189 12.51 -4.38 4.25
CA HIS A 189 11.28 -3.71 4.70
C HIS A 189 11.03 -2.37 4.00
N GLY A 190 11.97 -1.93 3.15
CA GLY A 190 11.77 -0.77 2.28
C GLY A 190 11.84 0.57 3.00
N TYR A 191 12.65 0.67 4.05
CA TYR A 191 12.95 1.93 4.74
C TYR A 191 14.05 2.75 4.05
N ILE A 192 14.91 2.09 3.26
CA ILE A 192 15.94 2.72 2.41
C ILE A 192 15.82 2.21 0.97
N ASN A 193 16.47 2.91 0.04
CA ASN A 193 16.62 2.48 -1.36
C ASN A 193 15.30 2.13 -2.06
N PHE A 194 14.20 2.75 -1.65
CA PHE A 194 12.91 2.62 -2.31
C PHE A 194 12.62 3.82 -3.22
N GLY A 195 11.62 3.65 -4.08
CA GLY A 195 11.06 4.72 -4.89
C GLY A 195 11.49 4.67 -6.36
N LEU A 196 11.69 5.86 -6.93
CA LEU A 196 11.58 6.10 -8.37
C LEU A 196 12.77 6.85 -8.99
N ALA A 197 13.80 7.19 -8.20
CA ALA A 197 14.99 7.83 -8.76
C ALA A 197 15.67 6.92 -9.79
N PRO A 198 16.30 7.46 -10.86
CA PRO A 198 16.92 6.65 -11.91
C PRO A 198 17.89 5.58 -11.38
N ALA A 199 18.80 5.96 -10.49
CA ALA A 199 19.74 5.02 -9.86
C ALA A 199 19.04 3.91 -9.06
N VAL A 200 17.90 4.22 -8.42
CA VAL A 200 17.09 3.24 -7.69
C VAL A 200 16.34 2.32 -8.65
N LYS A 201 15.78 2.84 -9.75
CA LYS A 201 15.13 2.02 -10.79
C LYS A 201 16.13 1.06 -11.41
N GLU A 202 17.31 1.54 -11.78
CA GLU A 202 18.36 0.74 -12.42
C GLU A 202 18.86 -0.38 -11.51
N ALA A 203 19.16 -0.07 -10.24
CA ALA A 203 19.59 -1.07 -9.26
C ALA A 203 18.52 -2.17 -9.02
N LYS A 204 17.24 -1.84 -9.19
CA LYS A 204 16.10 -2.77 -8.99
C LYS A 204 15.72 -3.60 -10.22
N LEU A 205 16.42 -3.44 -11.35
CA LEU A 205 16.25 -4.31 -12.54
C LEU A 205 16.84 -5.71 -12.34
N LYS A 206 17.60 -5.93 -11.28
CA LYS A 206 18.17 -7.23 -10.89
C LYS A 206 17.78 -7.52 -9.45
N SER A 207 17.56 -8.79 -9.11
CA SER A 207 17.39 -9.17 -7.69
C SER A 207 18.58 -8.65 -6.90
N PHE A 208 18.34 -7.99 -5.76
CA PHE A 208 19.44 -7.47 -4.93
C PHE A 208 20.39 -8.57 -4.43
N ASP A 209 19.95 -9.83 -4.43
CA ASP A 209 20.75 -11.00 -4.10
C ASP A 209 20.95 -11.99 -5.27
N GLY A 210 20.44 -11.67 -6.46
CA GLY A 210 20.57 -12.49 -7.66
C GLY A 210 19.76 -13.80 -7.69
N VAL A 211 18.94 -14.08 -6.67
CA VAL A 211 18.20 -15.35 -6.57
C VAL A 211 16.77 -15.20 -7.12
N GLU A 212 16.40 -16.00 -8.12
CA GLU A 212 15.01 -16.10 -8.59
C GLU A 212 14.12 -16.71 -7.51
N ARG A 213 12.90 -16.17 -7.36
CA ARG A 213 11.93 -16.59 -6.34
C ARG A 213 10.58 -17.00 -6.93
N ALA A 214 9.68 -17.35 -6.03
CA ALA A 214 8.27 -17.66 -6.26
C ALA A 214 7.53 -16.67 -7.19
N ASN A 215 6.46 -17.16 -7.80
CA ASN A 215 5.53 -16.40 -8.61
C ASN A 215 4.43 -15.78 -7.74
N VAL A 216 4.15 -14.50 -7.95
CA VAL A 216 3.17 -13.74 -7.17
C VAL A 216 2.10 -13.13 -8.06
N VAL A 217 0.83 -13.38 -7.74
CA VAL A 217 -0.31 -12.72 -8.37
C VAL A 217 -0.83 -11.60 -7.45
N ILE A 218 -0.77 -10.35 -7.91
CA ILE A 218 -1.28 -9.19 -7.18
C ILE A 218 -2.66 -8.83 -7.73
N VAL A 219 -3.65 -8.71 -6.86
CA VAL A 219 -5.01 -8.29 -7.20
C VAL A 219 -5.18 -6.82 -6.84
N GLY A 220 -5.24 -5.98 -7.87
CA GLY A 220 -5.36 -4.52 -7.79
C GLY A 220 -4.05 -3.78 -8.08
N ALA A 221 -4.10 -2.86 -9.04
CA ALA A 221 -3.02 -1.93 -9.37
C ALA A 221 -3.22 -0.57 -8.68
N GLY A 222 -3.72 -0.60 -7.44
CA GLY A 222 -3.74 0.56 -6.54
C GLY A 222 -2.34 0.88 -6.00
N LEU A 223 -2.22 1.94 -5.20
CA LEU A 223 -0.92 2.35 -4.66
C LEU A 223 -0.22 1.23 -3.87
N SER A 224 -0.95 0.50 -3.02
CA SER A 224 -0.42 -0.66 -2.28
C SER A 224 0.08 -1.77 -3.19
N GLY A 225 -0.71 -2.17 -4.19
CA GLY A 225 -0.33 -3.24 -5.13
C GLY A 225 0.87 -2.87 -5.99
N LEU A 226 0.94 -1.62 -6.49
CA LEU A 226 2.08 -1.15 -7.27
C LEU A 226 3.37 -1.09 -6.46
N VAL A 227 3.30 -0.60 -5.23
CA VAL A 227 4.46 -0.52 -4.33
C VAL A 227 4.96 -1.91 -3.97
N ALA A 228 4.05 -2.82 -3.60
CA ALA A 228 4.40 -4.22 -3.35
C ALA A 228 5.04 -4.87 -4.56
N ALA A 229 4.47 -4.67 -5.76
CA ALA A 229 5.01 -5.23 -7.00
C ALA A 229 6.46 -4.79 -7.25
N ARG A 230 6.76 -3.49 -7.15
CA ARG A 230 8.14 -2.99 -7.33
C ARG A 230 9.10 -3.58 -6.31
N GLN A 231 8.67 -3.67 -5.05
CA GLN A 231 9.50 -4.21 -3.98
C GLN A 231 9.76 -5.71 -4.19
N LEU A 232 8.73 -6.49 -4.52
CA LEU A 232 8.82 -7.92 -4.84
C LEU A 232 9.71 -8.19 -6.07
N VAL A 233 9.57 -7.42 -7.15
CA VAL A 233 10.46 -7.53 -8.32
C VAL A 233 11.91 -7.28 -7.92
N SER A 234 12.18 -6.25 -7.10
CA SER A 234 13.54 -6.00 -6.61
C SER A 234 14.09 -7.10 -5.69
N MET A 235 13.21 -7.89 -5.10
CA MET A 235 13.54 -9.08 -4.30
C MET A 235 13.69 -10.36 -5.14
N GLY A 236 13.53 -10.30 -6.46
CA GLY A 236 13.67 -11.46 -7.36
C GLY A 236 12.40 -12.29 -7.58
N PHE A 237 11.23 -11.80 -7.13
CA PHE A 237 9.95 -12.46 -7.43
C PHE A 237 9.49 -12.16 -8.86
N LYS A 238 8.83 -13.14 -9.48
CA LYS A 238 8.07 -12.95 -10.72
C LYS A 238 6.66 -12.50 -10.35
N VAL A 239 6.27 -11.32 -10.81
CA VAL A 239 5.00 -10.68 -10.41
C VAL A 239 4.09 -10.54 -11.62
N VAL A 240 2.78 -10.70 -11.41
CA VAL A 240 1.72 -10.27 -12.34
C VAL A 240 0.68 -9.48 -11.56
N ILE A 241 0.18 -8.37 -12.12
CA ILE A 241 -0.87 -7.55 -11.49
C ILE A 241 -2.16 -7.64 -12.31
N LEU A 242 -3.27 -7.94 -11.64
CA LEU A 242 -4.62 -7.98 -12.23
C LEU A 242 -5.41 -6.77 -11.77
N GLU A 243 -5.81 -5.89 -12.70
CA GLU A 243 -6.56 -4.67 -12.41
C GLU A 243 -7.91 -4.68 -13.11
N GLY A 244 -8.98 -4.52 -12.33
CA GLY A 244 -10.35 -4.54 -12.84
C GLY A 244 -10.67 -3.32 -13.72
N ARG A 245 -10.02 -2.18 -13.48
CA ARG A 245 -10.18 -0.96 -14.28
C ARG A 245 -9.28 -1.00 -15.53
N THR A 246 -9.51 -0.04 -16.42
CA THR A 246 -8.67 0.23 -17.60
C THR A 246 -7.47 1.14 -17.29
N ARG A 247 -7.16 1.35 -16.01
CA ARG A 247 -6.09 2.24 -15.55
C ARG A 247 -5.56 1.79 -14.18
N PRO A 248 -4.31 2.15 -13.82
CA PRO A 248 -3.80 1.95 -12.47
C PRO A 248 -4.30 3.04 -11.50
N GLY A 249 -3.89 2.93 -10.24
CA GLY A 249 -4.03 3.93 -9.18
C GLY A 249 -5.24 3.75 -8.27
N GLY A 250 -6.26 3.02 -8.73
CA GLY A 250 -7.48 2.80 -7.95
C GLY A 250 -8.10 4.12 -7.47
N ARG A 251 -8.05 4.36 -6.16
CA ARG A 251 -8.55 5.56 -5.48
C ARG A 251 -7.62 6.78 -5.58
N VAL A 252 -6.40 6.63 -6.10
CA VAL A 252 -5.59 7.78 -6.55
C VAL A 252 -5.91 7.99 -8.03
N LYS A 253 -6.66 9.06 -8.33
CA LYS A 253 -7.18 9.35 -9.67
C LYS A 253 -7.10 10.84 -9.94
N THR A 254 -6.31 11.21 -10.94
CA THR A 254 -6.29 12.57 -11.47
C THR A 254 -7.08 12.60 -12.77
N ARG A 255 -7.80 13.68 -13.05
CA ARG A 255 -8.45 13.92 -14.34
C ARG A 255 -7.82 15.15 -14.96
N LYS A 256 -7.26 15.00 -16.16
CA LYS A 256 -6.88 16.14 -16.98
C LYS A 256 -8.14 16.76 -17.58
N MET A 257 -8.49 17.95 -17.12
CA MET A 257 -9.63 18.74 -17.53
C MET A 257 -9.19 19.78 -18.57
N ARG A 258 -10.01 20.03 -19.58
CA ARG A 258 -9.68 20.93 -20.71
C ARG A 258 -10.94 21.55 -21.30
N GLY A 259 -10.82 22.78 -21.78
CA GLY A 259 -11.76 23.48 -22.66
C GLY A 259 -11.42 24.97 -22.70
N ASP A 260 -11.95 25.72 -23.66
CA ASP A 260 -11.78 27.19 -23.76
C ASP A 260 -10.33 27.69 -23.56
N GLY A 261 -9.35 26.94 -24.07
CA GLY A 261 -7.92 27.26 -23.95
C GLY A 261 -7.29 27.01 -22.56
N VAL A 262 -8.08 26.64 -21.54
CA VAL A 262 -7.58 26.31 -20.20
C VAL A 262 -7.44 24.80 -19.98
N VAL A 263 -6.44 24.43 -19.18
CA VAL A 263 -6.15 23.03 -18.84
C VAL A 263 -5.81 22.94 -17.35
N ALA A 264 -6.35 21.94 -16.68
CA ALA A 264 -6.02 21.68 -15.27
C ALA A 264 -5.98 20.17 -14.97
N ALA A 265 -5.22 19.79 -13.94
CA ALA A 265 -5.23 18.45 -13.37
C ALA A 265 -6.02 18.42 -12.05
N ALA A 266 -7.11 17.66 -12.01
CA ALA A 266 -7.99 17.55 -10.85
C ALA A 266 -7.86 16.19 -10.15
N ASP A 267 -7.44 16.17 -8.89
CA ASP A 267 -7.45 14.95 -8.08
C ASP A 267 -8.87 14.63 -7.57
N LEU A 268 -9.48 13.65 -8.22
CA LEU A 268 -10.83 13.14 -7.91
C LEU A 268 -10.84 12.21 -6.69
N GLY A 269 -9.68 11.68 -6.30
CA GLY A 269 -9.50 10.78 -5.16
C GLY A 269 -8.48 11.32 -4.17
N GLY A 270 -7.50 10.51 -3.76
CA GLY A 270 -6.44 10.94 -2.84
C GLY A 270 -5.68 12.16 -3.39
N SER A 271 -5.73 13.29 -2.67
CA SER A 271 -5.24 14.58 -3.15
C SER A 271 -4.16 15.23 -2.28
N VAL A 272 -4.22 15.04 -0.95
CA VAL A 272 -3.30 15.71 -0.01
C VAL A 272 -2.21 14.74 0.45
N LEU A 273 -0.96 15.20 0.48
CA LEU A 273 0.14 14.52 1.18
C LEU A 273 0.15 15.03 2.62
N THR A 274 -0.35 14.22 3.54
CA THR A 274 -0.50 14.59 4.96
C THR A 274 0.82 14.40 5.71
N GLY A 275 1.55 15.50 5.90
CA GLY A 275 2.88 15.47 6.51
C GLY A 275 3.90 14.93 5.52
N ILE A 276 5.12 15.48 5.54
CA ILE A 276 6.14 15.15 4.53
C ILE A 276 7.44 14.60 5.12
N ASN A 277 7.63 14.68 6.44
CA ASN A 277 8.88 14.24 7.07
C ASN A 277 8.96 12.70 7.11
N GLY A 278 7.88 12.05 7.56
CA GLY A 278 7.76 10.59 7.61
C GLY A 278 7.20 9.97 6.33
N ASN A 279 6.47 10.76 5.55
CA ASN A 279 5.64 10.26 4.46
C ASN A 279 6.47 9.79 3.26
N PRO A 280 6.37 8.52 2.84
CA PRO A 280 7.13 8.00 1.70
C PRO A 280 6.79 8.71 0.38
N LEU A 281 5.61 9.32 0.26
CA LEU A 281 5.24 10.11 -0.93
C LEU A 281 6.04 11.42 -1.01
N GLY A 282 6.46 11.98 0.14
CA GLY A 282 7.40 13.11 0.17
C GLY A 282 8.79 12.71 -0.35
N VAL A 283 9.21 11.46 -0.13
CA VAL A 283 10.42 10.92 -0.76
C VAL A 283 10.24 10.80 -2.28
N LEU A 284 9.14 10.22 -2.75
CA LEU A 284 8.89 10.11 -4.19
C LEU A 284 8.83 11.48 -4.87
N ALA A 285 8.22 12.47 -4.24
CA ALA A 285 8.17 13.83 -4.77
C ALA A 285 9.58 14.40 -4.99
N ARG A 286 10.47 14.25 -4.00
CA ARG A 286 11.88 14.68 -4.11
C ARG A 286 12.63 13.93 -5.21
N GLN A 287 12.49 12.60 -5.28
CA GLN A 287 13.13 11.78 -6.31
C GLN A 287 12.67 12.14 -7.73
N MET A 288 11.42 12.55 -7.88
CA MET A 288 10.83 12.97 -9.15
C MET A 288 11.03 14.46 -9.47
N GLY A 289 11.73 15.22 -8.62
CA GLY A 289 11.90 16.67 -8.77
C GLY A 289 10.59 17.45 -8.71
N LEU A 290 9.58 16.94 -8.02
CA LEU A 290 8.27 17.57 -7.87
C LEU A 290 8.29 18.58 -6.71
N PRO A 291 7.97 19.86 -6.96
CA PRO A 291 7.88 20.82 -5.86
C PRO A 291 6.64 20.50 -5.02
N LEU A 292 6.78 20.71 -3.70
CA LEU A 292 5.72 20.54 -2.73
C LEU A 292 5.08 21.90 -2.45
N HIS A 293 3.80 22.06 -2.77
CA HIS A 293 3.03 23.25 -2.43
C HIS A 293 2.36 23.04 -1.08
N LYS A 294 2.83 23.73 -0.04
CA LYS A 294 2.19 23.73 1.28
C LYS A 294 0.76 24.26 1.15
N VAL A 295 -0.20 23.51 1.68
CA VAL A 295 -1.57 23.99 1.84
C VAL A 295 -1.57 25.13 2.85
N ARG A 296 -1.98 26.33 2.42
CA ARG A 296 -2.04 27.51 3.29
C ARG A 296 -3.06 27.33 4.41
N ASP A 297 -2.72 27.81 5.60
CA ASP A 297 -3.58 27.76 6.79
C ASP A 297 -4.82 28.68 6.70
N ILE A 298 -4.90 29.53 5.69
CA ILE A 298 -6.00 30.49 5.55
C ILE A 298 -7.20 29.79 4.91
N CYS A 299 -8.27 29.63 5.68
CA CYS A 299 -9.59 29.19 5.24
C CYS A 299 -10.64 30.21 5.72
N PRO A 300 -11.10 31.15 4.90
CA PRO A 300 -12.22 32.02 5.25
C PRO A 300 -13.53 31.24 5.17
N LEU A 301 -14.44 31.49 6.11
CA LEU A 301 -15.78 30.91 6.14
C LEU A 301 -16.81 31.95 5.69
N TYR A 302 -17.80 31.51 4.91
CA TYR A 302 -18.87 32.36 4.40
C TYR A 302 -20.24 31.87 4.88
N LEU A 303 -21.06 32.82 5.33
CA LEU A 303 -22.47 32.61 5.63
C LEU A 303 -23.27 32.32 4.35
N PRO A 304 -24.50 31.77 4.47
CA PRO A 304 -25.37 31.52 3.33
C PRO A 304 -25.64 32.75 2.44
N ASP A 305 -25.60 33.95 3.03
CA ASP A 305 -25.78 35.23 2.32
C ASP A 305 -24.49 35.73 1.63
N GLY A 306 -23.38 34.98 1.72
CA GLY A 306 -22.09 35.28 1.13
C GLY A 306 -21.18 36.20 1.94
N LYS A 307 -21.65 36.73 3.09
CA LYS A 307 -20.80 37.52 3.99
C LYS A 307 -19.74 36.64 4.64
N ALA A 308 -18.56 37.21 4.86
CA ALA A 308 -17.52 36.53 5.62
C ALA A 308 -17.93 36.48 7.09
N VAL A 309 -17.69 35.33 7.73
CA VAL A 309 -17.87 35.15 9.17
C VAL A 309 -16.88 36.05 9.92
N ASP A 310 -17.33 36.63 11.03
CA ASP A 310 -16.45 37.40 11.92
C ASP A 310 -15.36 36.50 12.54
N ALA A 311 -14.10 36.95 12.45
CA ALA A 311 -12.96 36.15 12.85
C ALA A 311 -12.92 35.83 14.35
N ASP A 312 -13.49 36.68 15.21
CA ASP A 312 -13.56 36.44 16.64
C ASP A 312 -14.66 35.42 16.96
N VAL A 313 -15.78 35.41 16.22
CA VAL A 313 -16.85 34.38 16.35
C VAL A 313 -16.31 33.02 15.91
N ASP A 314 -15.71 32.95 14.72
CA ASP A 314 -15.07 31.75 14.16
C ASP A 314 -14.08 31.13 15.18
N SER A 315 -13.14 31.93 15.68
CA SER A 315 -12.16 31.48 16.68
C SER A 315 -12.79 31.00 17.99
N ARG A 316 -13.90 31.60 18.46
CA ARG A 316 -14.58 31.17 19.69
C ARG A 316 -15.29 29.83 19.51
N ILE A 317 -15.93 29.62 18.36
CA ILE A 317 -16.63 28.37 18.07
C ILE A 317 -15.66 27.23 17.81
N GLU A 318 -14.57 27.50 17.11
CA GLU A 318 -13.47 26.56 16.95
C GLU A 318 -12.94 26.07 18.32
N VAL A 319 -12.65 27.00 19.25
CA VAL A 319 -12.23 26.67 20.62
C VAL A 319 -13.30 25.87 21.36
N SER A 320 -14.57 26.19 21.16
CA SER A 320 -15.68 25.48 21.82
C SER A 320 -15.85 24.06 21.30
N PHE A 321 -15.74 23.87 19.99
CA PHE A 321 -15.72 22.57 19.32
C PHE A 321 -14.56 21.70 19.83
N ASN A 322 -13.34 22.24 19.90
CA ASN A 322 -12.19 21.53 20.45
C ASN A 322 -12.39 21.11 21.91
N LYS A 323 -13.00 21.98 22.73
CA LYS A 323 -13.37 21.65 24.10
C LYS A 323 -14.48 20.59 24.19
N LEU A 324 -15.34 20.43 23.19
CA LEU A 324 -16.32 19.33 23.15
C LEU A 324 -15.59 18.00 22.94
N LEU A 325 -14.71 17.94 21.94
CA LEU A 325 -13.88 16.76 21.69
C LEU A 325 -13.02 16.41 22.92
N ASP A 326 -12.41 17.40 23.60
CA ASP A 326 -11.59 17.17 24.80
C ASP A 326 -12.40 16.48 25.91
N ARG A 327 -13.68 16.84 26.04
CA ARG A 327 -14.59 16.26 27.03
C ARG A 327 -14.99 14.84 26.66
N VAL A 328 -15.24 14.58 25.38
CA VAL A 328 -15.46 13.21 24.88
C VAL A 328 -14.25 12.35 25.18
N CYS A 329 -13.04 12.84 24.95
CA CYS A 329 -11.84 12.07 25.27
C CYS A 329 -11.67 11.84 26.77
N LYS A 330 -11.98 12.82 27.63
CA LYS A 330 -12.00 12.60 29.08
C LYS A 330 -13.02 11.53 29.49
N LEU A 331 -14.23 11.59 28.93
CA LEU A 331 -15.28 10.59 29.16
C LEU A 331 -14.81 9.20 28.74
N ARG A 332 -14.18 9.07 27.56
CA ARG A 332 -13.56 7.82 27.08
C ARG A 332 -12.59 7.25 28.10
N HIS A 333 -11.69 8.05 28.66
CA HIS A 333 -10.71 7.57 29.64
C HIS A 333 -11.40 7.01 30.90
N SER A 334 -12.39 7.71 31.44
CA SER A 334 -13.17 7.22 32.59
C SER A 334 -13.95 5.94 32.26
N MET A 335 -14.56 5.86 31.06
CA MET A 335 -15.32 4.67 30.64
C MET A 335 -14.43 3.44 30.43
N ILE A 336 -13.22 3.59 29.86
CA ILE A 336 -12.29 2.47 29.68
C ILE A 336 -11.81 1.92 31.03
N GLU A 337 -11.63 2.79 32.03
CA GLU A 337 -11.21 2.39 33.37
C GLU A 337 -12.34 1.70 34.16
N GLU A 338 -13.60 2.15 34.00
CA GLU A 338 -14.73 1.72 34.85
C GLU A 338 -15.69 0.71 34.19
N VAL A 339 -15.92 0.78 32.87
CA VAL A 339 -17.00 0.06 32.16
C VAL A 339 -16.45 -0.52 30.85
N LYS A 340 -15.73 -1.65 30.94
CA LYS A 340 -14.97 -2.31 29.86
C LYS A 340 -15.75 -2.77 28.60
N SER A 341 -17.01 -2.40 28.38
CA SER A 341 -17.84 -3.09 27.37
C SER A 341 -18.87 -2.28 26.59
N VAL A 342 -19.00 -0.96 26.77
CA VAL A 342 -19.99 -0.18 26.01
C VAL A 342 -19.30 0.88 25.16
N ASP A 343 -19.16 0.59 23.87
CA ASP A 343 -18.83 1.59 22.87
C ASP A 343 -20.10 2.35 22.47
N VAL A 344 -19.98 3.66 22.25
CA VAL A 344 -21.10 4.55 21.91
C VAL A 344 -20.74 5.37 20.68
N PRO A 345 -21.74 5.84 19.90
CA PRO A 345 -21.49 6.77 18.81
C PRO A 345 -20.82 8.06 19.29
N LEU A 346 -19.77 8.49 18.59
CA LEU A 346 -19.11 9.79 18.83
C LEU A 346 -20.12 10.95 18.78
N GLY A 347 -21.04 10.91 17.81
CA GLY A 347 -22.05 11.95 17.63
C GLY A 347 -22.97 12.12 18.84
N THR A 348 -23.33 11.01 19.49
CA THR A 348 -24.17 11.02 20.71
C THR A 348 -23.44 11.72 21.86
N ALA A 349 -22.16 11.43 22.05
CA ALA A 349 -21.36 12.04 23.11
C ALA A 349 -21.16 13.55 22.86
N LEU A 350 -20.88 13.94 21.60
CA LEU A 350 -20.74 15.34 21.23
C LEU A 350 -22.03 16.14 21.45
N GLU A 351 -23.18 15.61 21.03
CA GLU A 351 -24.46 16.30 21.22
C GLU A 351 -24.85 16.43 22.69
N ALA A 352 -24.57 15.40 23.50
CA ALA A 352 -24.79 15.45 24.95
C ALA A 352 -23.97 16.58 25.59
N PHE A 353 -22.68 16.69 25.28
CA PHE A 353 -21.85 17.78 25.80
C PHE A 353 -22.23 19.14 25.22
N ARG A 354 -22.59 19.23 23.93
CA ARG A 354 -23.09 20.46 23.31
C ARG A 354 -24.28 21.00 24.09
N SER A 355 -25.24 20.13 24.39
CA SER A 355 -26.46 20.46 25.14
C SER A 355 -26.17 20.88 26.58
N VAL A 356 -25.34 20.13 27.31
CA VAL A 356 -25.00 20.43 28.72
C VAL A 356 -24.27 21.76 28.86
N TYR A 357 -23.35 22.05 27.95
CA TYR A 357 -22.53 23.27 27.99
C TYR A 357 -23.12 24.42 27.17
N LYS A 358 -24.32 24.24 26.58
CA LYS A 358 -25.03 25.25 25.79
C LYS A 358 -24.15 25.88 24.71
N VAL A 359 -23.41 25.03 23.99
CA VAL A 359 -22.50 25.49 22.93
C VAL A 359 -23.30 25.77 21.66
N ALA A 360 -23.11 26.96 21.09
CA ALA A 360 -23.70 27.38 19.83
C ALA A 360 -25.25 27.36 19.84
N GLU A 361 -25.85 28.13 20.76
CA GLU A 361 -27.31 28.28 20.87
C GLU A 361 -27.88 29.29 19.87
N ASP A 362 -27.10 30.30 19.44
CA ASP A 362 -27.53 31.20 18.37
C ASP A 362 -27.35 30.57 16.98
N SER A 363 -28.07 31.12 16.01
CA SER A 363 -28.12 30.57 14.65
C SER A 363 -26.75 30.59 13.96
N GLU A 364 -25.99 31.68 14.09
CA GLU A 364 -24.70 31.82 13.41
C GLU A 364 -23.63 30.89 14.01
N GLU A 365 -23.53 30.85 15.34
CA GLU A 365 -22.66 29.93 16.05
C GLU A 365 -23.04 28.47 15.77
N SER A 366 -24.33 28.15 15.64
CA SER A 366 -24.81 26.80 15.31
C SER A 366 -24.40 26.38 13.90
N MET A 367 -24.49 27.29 12.91
CA MET A 367 -23.99 27.04 11.56
C MET A 367 -22.48 26.81 11.54
N LEU A 368 -21.71 27.58 12.32
CA LEU A 368 -20.26 27.38 12.47
C LEU A 368 -19.92 26.03 13.10
N LEU A 369 -20.60 25.68 14.18
CA LEU A 369 -20.41 24.38 14.82
C LEU A 369 -20.73 23.25 13.84
N ASN A 370 -21.82 23.36 13.09
CA ASN A 370 -22.17 22.38 12.06
C ASN A 370 -21.12 22.29 10.95
N TRP A 371 -20.48 23.38 10.57
CA TRP A 371 -19.35 23.35 9.63
C TRP A 371 -18.15 22.56 10.19
N HIS A 372 -17.79 22.76 11.46
CA HIS A 372 -16.72 21.96 12.11
C HIS A 372 -17.09 20.48 12.21
N LEU A 373 -18.34 20.17 12.54
CA LEU A 373 -18.86 18.80 12.57
C LEU A 373 -18.83 18.15 11.18
N ALA A 374 -19.19 18.90 10.13
CA ALA A 374 -19.06 18.44 8.75
C ALA A 374 -17.60 18.18 8.35
N ASN A 375 -16.68 19.00 8.84
CA ASN A 375 -15.25 18.81 8.61
C ASN A 375 -14.71 17.55 9.31
N LEU A 376 -15.23 17.20 10.49
CA LEU A 376 -14.93 15.94 11.18
C LEU A 376 -15.51 14.72 10.42
N GLU A 377 -16.73 14.84 9.88
CA GLU A 377 -17.32 13.81 9.01
C GLU A 377 -16.56 13.66 7.68
N TYR A 378 -16.02 14.75 7.13
CA TYR A 378 -15.11 14.73 5.99
C TYR A 378 -13.83 13.96 6.29
N ALA A 379 -13.15 14.27 7.40
CA ALA A 379 -11.90 13.62 7.79
C ALA A 379 -12.07 12.09 7.89
N ASN A 380 -13.21 11.64 8.44
CA ASN A 380 -13.52 10.22 8.63
C ASN A 380 -14.32 9.58 7.47
N ALA A 381 -14.74 10.37 6.48
CA ALA A 381 -15.72 10.01 5.45
C ALA A 381 -16.96 9.27 5.99
N SER A 382 -17.43 9.59 7.19
CA SER A 382 -18.54 8.89 7.83
C SER A 382 -19.33 9.82 8.73
N LEU A 383 -20.58 9.44 9.01
CA LEU A 383 -21.39 10.10 10.02
C LEU A 383 -20.78 9.86 11.39
N MET A 384 -20.79 10.89 12.25
CA MET A 384 -20.36 10.72 13.65
C MET A 384 -21.24 9.71 14.42
N ALA A 385 -22.46 9.44 13.94
CA ALA A 385 -23.35 8.41 14.46
C ALA A 385 -22.83 6.97 14.22
N ASN A 386 -21.86 6.79 13.32
CA ASN A 386 -21.24 5.51 13.00
C ASN A 386 -19.82 5.39 13.58
N LEU A 387 -19.22 6.49 14.03
CA LEU A 387 -17.86 6.50 14.57
C LEU A 387 -17.82 6.01 16.01
N SER A 388 -16.88 5.11 16.29
CA SER A 388 -16.59 4.65 17.66
C SER A 388 -16.08 5.81 18.50
N MET A 389 -16.79 6.21 19.55
CA MET A 389 -16.27 7.21 20.50
C MET A 389 -14.95 6.73 21.14
N ALA A 390 -14.82 5.42 21.36
CA ALA A 390 -13.64 4.84 21.98
C ALA A 390 -12.40 4.87 21.06
N TYR A 391 -12.57 4.73 19.74
CA TYR A 391 -11.45 4.40 18.86
C TYR A 391 -11.38 5.19 17.53
N TRP A 392 -12.23 6.20 17.30
CA TRP A 392 -12.25 6.95 16.03
C TRP A 392 -10.92 7.66 15.70
N ASP A 393 -10.17 8.08 16.72
CA ASP A 393 -8.90 8.84 16.67
C ASP A 393 -7.69 7.96 17.05
N GLN A 394 -7.80 6.63 16.90
CA GLN A 394 -6.74 5.71 17.36
C GLN A 394 -5.41 5.86 16.59
N ASP A 395 -5.45 6.45 15.39
CA ASP A 395 -4.29 6.74 14.55
C ASP A 395 -3.62 8.10 14.84
N ASP A 396 -4.28 9.02 15.58
CA ASP A 396 -3.73 10.34 15.93
C ASP A 396 -2.30 10.29 16.51
N PRO A 397 -1.91 9.33 17.39
CA PRO A 397 -0.56 9.28 17.93
C PRO A 397 0.54 9.11 16.87
N TYR A 398 0.18 8.56 15.70
CA TYR A 398 1.07 8.23 14.58
C TYR A 398 1.14 9.31 13.50
N GLU A 399 0.43 10.44 13.66
CA GLU A 399 0.43 11.50 12.65
C GLU A 399 1.85 11.89 12.18
N MET A 400 2.02 11.94 10.85
CA MET A 400 3.30 12.27 10.24
C MET A 400 3.58 13.77 10.32
N GLY A 401 4.75 14.12 10.86
CA GLY A 401 5.18 15.52 10.95
C GLY A 401 5.47 16.19 9.59
N GLY A 402 5.49 17.52 9.60
CA GLY A 402 5.74 18.36 8.42
C GLY A 402 4.45 18.95 7.86
N ASP A 403 4.59 19.78 6.82
CA ASP A 403 3.44 20.44 6.21
C ASP A 403 2.59 19.47 5.39
N HIS A 404 1.29 19.75 5.29
CA HIS A 404 0.43 19.10 4.29
C HIS A 404 0.63 19.76 2.93
N CYS A 405 0.82 18.95 1.89
CA CYS A 405 1.22 19.45 0.58
C CYS A 405 0.37 18.91 -0.57
N PHE A 406 0.25 19.74 -1.61
CA PHE A 406 -0.13 19.34 -2.95
C PHE A 406 1.11 19.19 -3.84
N ILE A 407 0.96 18.44 -4.93
CA ILE A 407 1.97 18.39 -6.00
C ILE A 407 1.39 18.91 -7.32
N PRO A 408 2.22 19.53 -8.18
CA PRO A 408 1.78 19.93 -9.50
C PRO A 408 1.37 18.75 -10.38
N GLY A 409 0.27 18.91 -11.12
CA GLY A 409 -0.21 17.92 -12.08
C GLY A 409 -0.93 16.70 -11.48
N GLY A 410 -1.13 16.67 -10.15
CA GLY A 410 -1.94 15.68 -9.43
C GLY A 410 -1.22 14.37 -9.07
N ASN A 411 -1.78 13.64 -8.11
CA ASN A 411 -1.16 12.47 -7.50
C ASN A 411 -1.05 11.24 -8.41
N GLU A 412 -1.76 11.21 -9.55
CA GLU A 412 -1.59 10.15 -10.54
C GLU A 412 -0.16 10.14 -11.15
N ARG A 413 0.61 11.22 -11.02
CA ARG A 413 2.04 11.19 -11.40
C ARG A 413 2.82 10.11 -10.64
N PHE A 414 2.57 9.93 -9.34
CA PHE A 414 3.18 8.84 -8.57
C PHE A 414 2.74 7.47 -9.09
N VAL A 415 1.44 7.32 -9.36
CA VAL A 415 0.86 6.07 -9.85
C VAL A 415 1.50 5.66 -11.18
N ARG A 416 1.60 6.58 -12.14
CA ARG A 416 2.18 6.29 -13.46
C ARG A 416 3.63 5.88 -13.36
N ALA A 417 4.41 6.59 -12.56
CA ALA A 417 5.82 6.27 -12.37
C ALA A 417 6.02 4.93 -11.62
N LEU A 418 5.15 4.61 -10.66
CA LEU A 418 5.18 3.31 -9.99
C LEU A 418 4.77 2.15 -10.90
N ALA A 419 3.80 2.38 -11.80
CA ALA A 419 3.29 1.39 -12.75
C ALA A 419 4.22 1.12 -13.94
N GLU A 420 5.18 2.00 -14.19
CA GLU A 420 6.15 1.85 -15.27
C GLU A 420 6.93 0.53 -15.13
N ASP A 421 7.06 -0.18 -16.26
CA ASP A 421 7.77 -1.46 -16.39
C ASP A 421 7.19 -2.62 -15.55
N LEU A 422 5.96 -2.49 -15.04
CA LEU A 422 5.27 -3.57 -14.33
C LEU A 422 4.29 -4.34 -15.26
N PRO A 423 4.18 -5.67 -15.12
CA PRO A 423 3.26 -6.50 -15.89
C PRO A 423 1.82 -6.40 -15.36
N ILE A 424 1.08 -5.38 -15.81
CA ILE A 424 -0.29 -5.10 -15.40
C ILE A 424 -1.29 -5.51 -16.47
N PHE A 425 -2.25 -6.38 -16.12
CA PHE A 425 -3.37 -6.76 -16.97
C PHE A 425 -4.61 -5.97 -16.57
N TYR A 426 -4.92 -4.94 -17.35
CA TYR A 426 -6.10 -4.10 -17.18
C TYR A 426 -7.39 -4.77 -17.67
N GLY A 427 -8.53 -4.31 -17.16
CA GLY A 427 -9.85 -4.87 -17.49
C GLY A 427 -10.07 -6.30 -16.97
N ARG A 428 -9.19 -6.80 -16.10
CA ARG A 428 -9.25 -8.15 -15.52
C ARG A 428 -9.88 -8.07 -14.13
N THR A 429 -11.20 -8.11 -14.08
CA THR A 429 -11.92 -8.19 -12.79
C THR A 429 -11.75 -9.60 -12.23
N VAL A 430 -11.08 -9.72 -11.09
CA VAL A 430 -10.94 -10.99 -10.36
C VAL A 430 -12.29 -11.40 -9.79
N GLN A 431 -12.68 -12.66 -10.02
CA GLN A 431 -13.91 -13.25 -9.50
C GLN A 431 -13.66 -14.24 -8.37
N SER A 432 -12.53 -14.96 -8.39
CA SER A 432 -12.20 -15.90 -7.32
C SER A 432 -10.69 -16.08 -7.12
N ILE A 433 -10.32 -16.38 -5.87
CA ILE A 433 -8.96 -16.69 -5.44
C ILE A 433 -9.02 -18.05 -4.75
N ARG A 434 -8.48 -19.07 -5.42
CA ARG A 434 -8.34 -20.41 -4.85
C ARG A 434 -6.93 -20.61 -4.33
N TYR A 435 -6.76 -21.17 -3.14
CA TYR A 435 -5.44 -21.33 -2.53
C TYR A 435 -5.35 -22.63 -1.72
N GLY A 436 -4.14 -23.19 -1.65
CA GLY A 436 -3.88 -24.43 -0.94
C GLY A 436 -2.40 -24.77 -0.88
N ILE A 437 -2.09 -26.05 -0.64
CA ILE A 437 -0.71 -26.53 -0.55
C ILE A 437 0.07 -26.36 -1.86
N ASP A 438 -0.61 -26.35 -3.00
CA ASP A 438 -0.01 -26.24 -4.34
C ASP A 438 0.16 -24.79 -4.83
N GLY A 439 -0.13 -23.79 -3.99
CA GLY A 439 -0.07 -22.38 -4.37
C GLY A 439 -1.43 -21.72 -4.50
N VAL A 440 -1.56 -20.81 -5.46
CA VAL A 440 -2.76 -20.01 -5.71
C VAL A 440 -3.19 -20.09 -7.18
N ARG A 441 -4.50 -20.08 -7.41
CA ARG A 441 -5.16 -19.92 -8.71
C ARG A 441 -6.15 -18.75 -8.63
N VAL A 442 -5.89 -17.70 -9.39
CA VAL A 442 -6.73 -16.50 -9.43
C VAL A 442 -7.49 -16.47 -10.76
N TYR A 443 -8.81 -16.45 -10.68
CA TYR A 443 -9.69 -16.39 -11.86
C TYR A 443 -10.09 -14.95 -12.12
N ALA A 444 -9.77 -14.44 -13.31
CA ALA A 444 -10.05 -13.08 -13.71
C ALA A 444 -10.44 -13.00 -15.18
N GLY A 445 -11.63 -12.46 -15.47
CA GLY A 445 -12.10 -12.24 -16.84
C GLY A 445 -12.07 -13.51 -17.72
N GLY A 446 -12.45 -14.66 -17.16
CA GLY A 446 -12.48 -15.95 -17.85
C GLY A 446 -11.11 -16.64 -18.02
N GLN A 447 -10.05 -16.08 -17.44
CA GLN A 447 -8.69 -16.64 -17.48
C GLN A 447 -8.24 -17.05 -16.07
N GLU A 448 -7.37 -18.05 -16.01
CA GLU A 448 -6.73 -18.53 -14.78
C GLU A 448 -5.28 -18.05 -14.72
N PHE A 449 -4.89 -17.51 -13.55
CA PHE A 449 -3.53 -17.08 -13.26
C PHE A 449 -3.00 -17.90 -12.07
N CYS A 450 -1.95 -18.68 -12.30
CA CYS A 450 -1.31 -19.51 -11.28
C CYS A 450 -0.11 -18.80 -10.66
N GLY A 451 0.10 -18.99 -9.35
CA GLY A 451 1.28 -18.53 -8.65
C GLY A 451 1.51 -19.31 -7.36
N ASP A 452 2.59 -19.01 -6.65
CA ASP A 452 2.87 -19.60 -5.35
C ASP A 452 2.14 -18.87 -4.22
N MET A 453 1.94 -17.56 -4.40
CA MET A 453 1.29 -16.67 -3.46
C MET A 453 0.44 -15.61 -4.19
N ALA A 454 -0.58 -15.08 -3.53
CA ALA A 454 -1.37 -13.96 -3.99
C ALA A 454 -1.31 -12.80 -2.98
N LEU A 455 -1.32 -11.57 -3.48
CA LEU A 455 -1.51 -10.36 -2.68
C LEU A 455 -2.82 -9.69 -3.06
N CYS A 456 -3.80 -9.71 -2.17
CA CYS A 456 -5.08 -9.06 -2.35
C CYS A 456 -5.02 -7.60 -1.87
N THR A 457 -5.24 -6.65 -2.78
CA THR A 457 -5.21 -5.20 -2.46
C THR A 457 -6.53 -4.49 -2.75
N VAL A 458 -7.61 -5.26 -2.88
CA VAL A 458 -8.93 -4.70 -3.19
C VAL A 458 -9.43 -3.84 -2.01
N PRO A 459 -10.18 -2.77 -2.28
CA PRO A 459 -10.75 -1.94 -1.21
C PRO A 459 -11.65 -2.73 -0.26
N LEU A 460 -11.72 -2.32 1.01
CA LEU A 460 -12.60 -2.94 2.01
C LEU A 460 -14.06 -3.02 1.55
N GLY A 461 -14.57 -2.00 0.84
CA GLY A 461 -15.92 -2.04 0.27
C GLY A 461 -16.15 -3.20 -0.72
N VAL A 462 -15.12 -3.62 -1.48
CA VAL A 462 -15.20 -4.80 -2.37
C VAL A 462 -15.25 -6.10 -1.57
N LEU A 463 -14.46 -6.19 -0.49
CA LEU A 463 -14.50 -7.33 0.44
C LEU A 463 -15.86 -7.45 1.14
N LYS A 464 -16.40 -6.34 1.65
CA LYS A 464 -17.73 -6.28 2.27
C LYS A 464 -18.84 -6.69 1.31
N LYS A 465 -18.72 -6.33 0.03
CA LYS A 465 -19.69 -6.72 -0.99
C LYS A 465 -19.64 -8.20 -1.35
N GLY A 466 -18.56 -8.92 -0.98
CA GLY A 466 -18.37 -10.33 -1.34
C GLY A 466 -18.20 -10.55 -2.84
N SER A 467 -17.62 -9.57 -3.56
CA SER A 467 -17.47 -9.65 -5.03
C SER A 467 -16.38 -10.62 -5.49
N ILE A 468 -15.55 -11.12 -4.58
CA ILE A 468 -14.50 -12.11 -4.85
C ILE A 468 -14.76 -13.32 -3.94
N GLU A 469 -14.87 -14.49 -4.56
CA GLU A 469 -14.97 -15.76 -3.86
C GLU A 469 -13.57 -16.23 -3.43
N PHE A 470 -13.41 -16.61 -2.16
CA PHE A 470 -12.19 -17.23 -1.65
C PHE A 470 -12.44 -18.72 -1.43
N VAL A 471 -11.56 -19.58 -1.96
CA VAL A 471 -11.67 -21.04 -1.82
C VAL A 471 -10.35 -21.63 -1.31
N PRO A 472 -10.29 -22.18 -0.09
CA PRO A 472 -11.36 -22.23 0.92
C PRO A 472 -11.79 -20.83 1.39
N GLU A 473 -12.93 -20.75 2.09
CA GLU A 473 -13.42 -19.48 2.61
C GLU A 473 -12.40 -18.80 3.55
N LEU A 474 -12.50 -17.47 3.65
CA LEU A 474 -11.74 -16.69 4.62
C LEU A 474 -12.10 -17.11 6.06
N PRO A 475 -11.13 -17.14 6.99
CA PRO A 475 -11.39 -17.42 8.40
C PRO A 475 -12.45 -16.49 8.99
N GLN A 476 -13.28 -17.02 9.91
CA GLN A 476 -14.39 -16.25 10.50
C GLN A 476 -13.92 -14.94 11.13
N ARG A 477 -12.80 -14.96 11.87
CA ARG A 477 -12.21 -13.75 12.47
C ARG A 477 -11.96 -12.63 11.46
N LYS A 478 -11.48 -12.99 10.25
CA LYS A 478 -11.26 -12.03 9.16
C LYS A 478 -12.57 -11.56 8.53
N LYS A 479 -13.55 -12.46 8.34
CA LYS A 479 -14.91 -12.09 7.89
C LYS A 479 -15.57 -11.10 8.86
N ASP A 480 -15.44 -11.32 10.16
CA ASP A 480 -16.00 -10.44 11.17
C ASP A 480 -15.32 -9.07 11.18
N ALA A 481 -14.00 -9.00 11.06
CA ALA A 481 -13.27 -7.73 10.93
C ALA A 481 -13.68 -6.95 9.66
N ILE A 482 -13.84 -7.65 8.52
CA ILE A 482 -14.39 -7.05 7.29
C ILE A 482 -15.77 -6.46 7.54
N GLN A 483 -16.64 -7.11 8.34
CA GLN A 483 -17.97 -6.60 8.64
C GLN A 483 -17.98 -5.46 9.66
N ARG A 484 -17.15 -5.53 10.71
CA ARG A 484 -17.08 -4.52 11.77
C ARG A 484 -16.45 -3.21 11.32
N LEU A 485 -15.35 -3.25 10.55
CA LEU A 485 -14.73 -2.01 10.07
C LEU A 485 -15.71 -1.18 9.24
N GLY A 486 -15.69 0.13 9.45
CA GLY A 486 -16.47 1.06 8.66
C GLY A 486 -15.86 1.27 7.29
N PHE A 487 -16.69 1.51 6.28
CA PHE A 487 -16.23 1.95 4.96
C PHE A 487 -17.04 3.16 4.51
N GLY A 488 -16.37 4.30 4.51
CA GLY A 488 -16.96 5.62 4.38
C GLY A 488 -17.29 6.03 2.95
N LEU A 489 -17.88 7.22 2.84
CA LEU A 489 -18.20 7.88 1.58
C LEU A 489 -17.88 9.37 1.63
N LEU A 490 -17.05 9.81 0.71
CA LEU A 490 -16.72 11.20 0.44
C LEU A 490 -16.72 11.40 -1.07
N ASN A 491 -17.33 12.48 -1.54
CA ASN A 491 -17.35 12.83 -2.95
C ASN A 491 -16.85 14.27 -3.20
N LYS A 492 -16.54 14.54 -4.48
CA LYS A 492 -16.00 15.80 -4.96
C LYS A 492 -16.74 16.27 -6.22
N VAL A 493 -16.82 17.59 -6.37
CA VAL A 493 -17.18 18.27 -7.62
C VAL A 493 -15.99 19.12 -8.05
N ALA A 494 -15.27 18.67 -9.09
CA ALA A 494 -14.17 19.43 -9.69
C ALA A 494 -14.71 20.30 -10.84
N MET A 495 -14.36 21.58 -10.87
CA MET A 495 -14.84 22.55 -11.85
C MET A 495 -13.67 23.39 -12.38
N LEU A 496 -13.44 23.32 -13.68
CA LEU A 496 -12.50 24.15 -14.41
C LEU A 496 -13.24 25.39 -14.93
N PHE A 497 -12.74 26.57 -14.60
CA PHE A 497 -13.33 27.84 -15.01
C PHE A 497 -12.50 28.52 -16.12
N PRO A 498 -13.01 29.57 -16.79
CA PRO A 498 -12.21 30.33 -17.74
C PRO A 498 -11.10 31.17 -17.08
N TYR A 499 -11.32 31.65 -15.85
CA TYR A 499 -10.35 32.43 -15.07
C TYR A 499 -10.53 32.19 -13.56
N ASN A 500 -9.49 32.51 -12.78
CA ASN A 500 -9.54 32.44 -11.33
C ASN A 500 -10.23 33.68 -10.76
N PHE A 501 -11.50 33.54 -10.33
CA PHE A 501 -12.29 34.62 -9.73
C PHE A 501 -12.23 34.68 -8.20
N TRP A 502 -11.68 33.65 -7.55
CA TRP A 502 -11.62 33.53 -6.08
C TRP A 502 -10.30 34.06 -5.48
N GLY A 503 -9.32 34.39 -6.33
CA GLY A 503 -8.02 34.94 -5.95
C GLY A 503 -6.92 33.88 -5.83
N GLY A 504 -5.65 34.32 -5.83
CA GLY A 504 -4.47 33.45 -5.77
C GLY A 504 -3.93 33.17 -4.36
N GLU A 505 -4.47 33.86 -3.36
CA GLU A 505 -3.93 33.89 -1.98
C GLU A 505 -4.54 32.83 -1.05
N ILE A 506 -5.63 32.18 -1.48
CA ILE A 506 -6.32 31.15 -0.70
C ILE A 506 -6.25 29.80 -1.40
N ASP A 507 -5.94 28.77 -0.62
CA ASP A 507 -6.01 27.38 -1.08
C ASP A 507 -7.33 26.72 -0.68
N THR A 508 -8.04 27.30 0.29
CA THR A 508 -9.34 26.81 0.76
C THR A 508 -10.28 27.92 1.20
N PHE A 509 -11.57 27.64 1.19
CA PHE A 509 -12.61 28.43 1.87
C PHE A 509 -13.84 27.57 2.16
N GLY A 510 -14.58 27.91 3.21
CA GLY A 510 -15.78 27.19 3.64
C GLY A 510 -17.08 27.94 3.38
N HIS A 511 -18.18 27.18 3.34
CA HIS A 511 -19.54 27.68 3.20
C HIS A 511 -20.43 27.04 4.29
N LEU A 512 -21.14 27.88 5.02
CA LEU A 512 -22.07 27.49 6.07
C LEU A 512 -23.47 27.26 5.51
N THR A 513 -24.30 26.49 6.22
CA THR A 513 -25.69 26.22 5.85
C THR A 513 -26.58 26.31 7.07
N GLU A 514 -27.81 26.81 6.88
CA GLU A 514 -28.85 26.85 7.90
C GLU A 514 -29.46 25.46 8.17
N ASP A 515 -29.33 24.52 7.24
CA ASP A 515 -29.85 23.16 7.36
C ASP A 515 -28.77 22.19 7.88
N PRO A 516 -28.84 21.75 9.16
CA PRO A 516 -27.86 20.83 9.74
C PRO A 516 -27.79 19.48 9.02
N SER A 517 -28.89 19.04 8.38
CA SER A 517 -28.95 17.77 7.64
C SER A 517 -28.20 17.81 6.30
N MET A 518 -27.77 19.01 5.89
CA MET A 518 -27.01 19.28 4.67
C MET A 518 -25.65 19.92 4.98
N ARG A 519 -25.18 19.89 6.25
CA ARG A 519 -23.91 20.50 6.68
C ARG A 519 -22.68 20.08 5.88
N GLY A 520 -22.69 18.88 5.31
CA GLY A 520 -21.61 18.36 4.47
C GLY A 520 -21.75 18.63 2.98
N GLU A 521 -22.82 19.30 2.52
CA GLU A 521 -23.03 19.61 1.11
C GLU A 521 -22.19 20.84 0.69
N PHE A 522 -21.14 20.62 -0.11
CA PHE A 522 -20.30 21.68 -0.66
C PHE A 522 -19.75 22.65 0.39
N PHE A 523 -19.51 22.14 1.60
CA PHE A 523 -19.15 22.94 2.78
C PHE A 523 -17.70 23.46 2.74
N LEU A 524 -16.83 22.82 1.96
CA LEU A 524 -15.42 23.16 1.83
C LEU A 524 -14.98 23.12 0.36
N PHE A 525 -14.30 24.17 -0.07
CA PHE A 525 -13.75 24.33 -1.40
C PHE A 525 -12.23 24.33 -1.33
N TYR A 526 -11.59 23.59 -2.23
CA TYR A 526 -10.16 23.67 -2.48
C TYR A 526 -9.89 24.40 -3.80
N SER A 527 -8.98 25.36 -3.75
CA SER A 527 -8.36 26.01 -4.91
C SER A 527 -7.12 25.23 -5.31
N TYR A 528 -7.13 24.66 -6.51
CA TYR A 528 -5.98 23.98 -7.07
C TYR A 528 -5.22 24.88 -8.06
N SER A 529 -5.55 26.17 -8.14
CA SER A 529 -4.95 27.10 -9.12
C SER A 529 -3.42 27.10 -9.05
N SER A 530 -2.84 26.97 -7.86
CA SER A 530 -1.38 26.98 -7.64
C SER A 530 -0.66 25.71 -8.14
N VAL A 531 -1.38 24.61 -8.37
CA VAL A 531 -0.78 23.28 -8.62
C VAL A 531 -1.35 22.54 -9.83
N SER A 532 -2.59 22.82 -10.24
CA SER A 532 -3.25 22.08 -11.31
C SER A 532 -2.88 22.54 -12.72
N GLY A 533 -2.27 23.73 -12.85
CA GLY A 533 -1.95 24.37 -14.13
C GLY A 533 -3.05 25.27 -14.70
N GLY A 534 -4.21 25.36 -14.05
CA GLY A 534 -5.33 26.20 -14.48
C GLY A 534 -6.29 26.56 -13.35
N PRO A 535 -7.31 27.41 -13.60
CA PRO A 535 -8.29 27.85 -12.59
C PRO A 535 -9.27 26.73 -12.24
N LEU A 536 -8.87 25.89 -11.29
CA LEU A 536 -9.61 24.71 -10.86
C LEU A 536 -10.07 24.85 -9.41
N LEU A 537 -11.37 24.71 -9.17
CA LEU A 537 -11.96 24.56 -7.83
C LEU A 537 -12.50 23.14 -7.63
N VAL A 538 -12.41 22.66 -6.41
CA VAL A 538 -12.96 21.36 -5.99
C VAL A 538 -13.83 21.56 -4.76
N ALA A 539 -15.13 21.32 -4.88
CA ALA A 539 -16.08 21.33 -3.77
C ALA A 539 -16.22 19.93 -3.16
N LEU A 540 -16.24 19.84 -1.83
CA LEU A 540 -16.35 18.58 -1.10
C LEU A 540 -17.77 18.26 -0.67
N VAL A 541 -18.11 16.96 -0.62
CA VAL A 541 -19.41 16.47 -0.16
C VAL A 541 -19.22 15.33 0.84
N ALA A 542 -19.55 15.56 2.10
CA ALA A 542 -19.33 14.65 3.23
C ALA A 542 -20.62 14.35 4.01
N GLY A 543 -20.55 13.42 4.96
CA GLY A 543 -21.67 13.06 5.84
C GLY A 543 -22.92 12.60 5.07
N ASP A 544 -24.10 12.95 5.59
CA ASP A 544 -25.39 12.55 5.00
C ASP A 544 -25.58 13.11 3.59
N ALA A 545 -25.02 14.29 3.32
CA ALA A 545 -25.07 14.92 2.01
C ALA A 545 -24.37 14.06 0.94
N ALA A 546 -23.31 13.32 1.29
CA ALA A 546 -22.60 12.45 0.35
C ALA A 546 -23.48 11.30 -0.16
N ILE A 547 -24.34 10.75 0.71
CA ILE A 547 -25.29 9.68 0.36
C ILE A 547 -26.35 10.21 -0.60
N LYS A 548 -26.97 11.35 -0.26
CA LYS A 548 -27.97 12.02 -1.13
C LYS A 548 -27.36 12.41 -2.48
N PHE A 549 -26.12 12.89 -2.48
CA PHE A 549 -25.39 13.32 -3.66
C PHE A 549 -25.13 12.20 -4.68
N GLU A 550 -24.96 10.94 -4.22
CA GLU A 550 -24.84 9.79 -5.14
C GLU A 550 -26.07 9.61 -6.04
N LEU A 551 -27.25 10.05 -5.59
CA LEU A 551 -28.51 9.98 -6.33
C LEU A 551 -28.77 11.22 -7.20
N MET A 552 -28.07 12.33 -6.95
CA MET A 552 -28.24 13.59 -7.67
C MET A 552 -27.59 13.52 -9.06
N SER A 553 -28.18 14.20 -10.06
CA SER A 553 -27.56 14.34 -11.38
C SER A 553 -26.35 15.27 -11.33
N PRO A 554 -25.31 15.05 -12.17
CA PRO A 554 -24.14 15.95 -12.20
C PRO A 554 -24.51 17.41 -12.53
N VAL A 555 -25.51 17.64 -13.38
CA VAL A 555 -25.97 18.98 -13.75
C VAL A 555 -26.55 19.72 -12.54
N GLU A 556 -27.40 19.05 -11.78
CA GLU A 556 -27.98 19.63 -10.55
C GLU A 556 -26.89 19.89 -9.51
N SER A 557 -25.93 18.97 -9.34
CA SER A 557 -24.79 19.17 -8.46
C SER A 557 -23.99 20.44 -8.83
N VAL A 558 -23.64 20.61 -10.10
CA VAL A 558 -22.89 21.78 -10.57
C VAL A 558 -23.70 23.06 -10.38
N LYS A 559 -25.01 23.04 -10.68
CA LYS A 559 -25.90 24.18 -10.48
C LYS A 559 -25.93 24.62 -9.01
N ARG A 560 -26.04 23.67 -8.07
CA ARG A 560 -26.02 23.98 -6.63
C ARG A 560 -24.71 24.60 -6.18
N VAL A 561 -23.58 24.05 -6.64
CA VAL A 561 -22.26 24.62 -6.34
C VAL A 561 -22.14 26.04 -6.92
N LEU A 562 -22.60 26.28 -8.15
CA LEU A 562 -22.60 27.61 -8.77
C LEU A 562 -23.47 28.60 -8.01
N ASN A 563 -24.63 28.18 -7.48
CA ASN A 563 -25.46 29.05 -6.66
C ASN A 563 -24.72 29.51 -5.40
N ILE A 564 -24.00 28.60 -4.73
CA ILE A 564 -23.15 28.93 -3.57
C ILE A 564 -22.07 29.92 -3.96
N LEU A 565 -21.30 29.63 -5.02
CA LEU A 565 -20.22 30.51 -5.48
C LEU A 565 -20.75 31.90 -5.87
N ARG A 566 -21.85 31.96 -6.62
CA ARG A 566 -22.50 33.24 -6.99
C ARG A 566 -22.97 34.00 -5.75
N GLY A 567 -23.54 33.31 -4.76
CA GLY A 567 -23.90 33.89 -3.46
C GLY A 567 -22.70 34.51 -2.74
N ILE A 568 -21.54 33.87 -2.76
CA ILE A 568 -20.31 34.35 -2.10
C ILE A 568 -19.65 35.52 -2.85
N PHE A 569 -19.62 35.48 -4.18
CA PHE A 569 -18.77 36.37 -4.99
C PHE A 569 -19.53 37.51 -5.67
N HIS A 570 -20.80 37.34 -6.06
CA HIS A 570 -21.57 38.43 -6.68
C HIS A 570 -21.75 39.65 -5.75
N PRO A 571 -22.03 39.50 -4.44
CA PRO A 571 -22.10 40.64 -3.52
C PRO A 571 -20.79 41.43 -3.40
N LYS A 572 -19.66 40.82 -3.79
CA LYS A 572 -18.33 41.45 -3.81
C LYS A 572 -18.02 42.12 -5.16
N GLY A 573 -18.99 42.18 -6.07
CA GLY A 573 -18.82 42.71 -7.43
C GLY A 573 -18.03 41.78 -8.37
N ILE A 574 -17.85 40.51 -7.99
CA ILE A 574 -17.10 39.52 -8.78
C ILE A 574 -18.10 38.64 -9.53
N VAL A 575 -18.02 38.65 -10.86
CA VAL A 575 -18.85 37.79 -11.72
C VAL A 575 -18.30 36.37 -11.72
N VAL A 576 -19.16 35.39 -11.39
CA VAL A 576 -18.82 33.96 -11.43
C VAL A 576 -19.25 33.36 -12.78
N PRO A 577 -18.30 32.97 -13.64
CA PRO A 577 -18.61 32.37 -14.93
C PRO A 577 -19.11 30.93 -14.75
N ASP A 578 -19.76 30.39 -15.78
CA ASP A 578 -20.04 28.95 -15.83
C ASP A 578 -18.71 28.17 -15.99
N PRO A 579 -18.62 26.94 -15.45
CA PRO A 579 -17.43 26.14 -15.60
C PRO A 579 -17.33 25.61 -17.04
N VAL A 580 -16.14 25.70 -17.60
CA VAL A 580 -15.77 25.13 -18.89
C VAL A 580 -15.94 23.61 -18.89
N GLN A 581 -15.61 22.99 -17.76
CA GLN A 581 -15.81 21.56 -17.55
C GLN A 581 -16.04 21.28 -16.07
N ALA A 582 -16.93 20.33 -15.77
CA ALA A 582 -17.15 19.84 -14.42
C ALA A 582 -17.15 18.31 -14.36
N VAL A 583 -16.68 17.77 -13.24
CA VAL A 583 -16.65 16.32 -12.97
C VAL A 583 -17.11 16.08 -11.53
N CYS A 584 -18.15 15.27 -11.39
CA CYS A 584 -18.65 14.82 -10.09
C CYS A 584 -18.21 13.38 -9.84
N THR A 585 -17.67 13.08 -8.66
CA THR A 585 -17.32 11.71 -8.29
C THR A 585 -18.53 10.94 -7.76
N ARG A 586 -18.47 9.61 -7.85
CA ARG A 586 -19.51 8.68 -7.35
C ARG A 586 -18.83 7.44 -6.77
N TRP A 587 -18.06 7.62 -5.71
CA TRP A 587 -17.22 6.56 -5.14
C TRP A 587 -18.02 5.40 -4.54
N GLY A 588 -19.24 5.66 -4.07
CA GLY A 588 -20.15 4.64 -3.53
C GLY A 588 -20.73 3.72 -4.61
N LYS A 589 -21.02 4.27 -5.80
CA LYS A 589 -21.52 3.50 -6.96
C LYS A 589 -20.41 2.83 -7.78
N ASP A 590 -19.16 3.22 -7.58
CA ASP A 590 -18.03 2.63 -8.29
C ASP A 590 -17.79 1.19 -7.79
N ARG A 591 -18.08 0.22 -8.65
CA ARG A 591 -18.02 -1.22 -8.35
C ARG A 591 -16.63 -1.74 -7.92
N PHE A 592 -15.57 -0.97 -8.15
CA PHE A 592 -14.21 -1.33 -7.76
C PHE A 592 -13.78 -0.72 -6.43
N THR A 593 -14.67 0.03 -5.76
CA THR A 593 -14.40 0.64 -4.45
C THR A 593 -15.56 0.48 -3.48
N TYR A 594 -16.80 0.76 -3.90
CA TYR A 594 -18.00 0.81 -3.04
C TYR A 594 -17.90 1.79 -1.86
N GLY A 595 -17.21 2.91 -2.05
CA GLY A 595 -16.95 3.91 -1.00
C GLY A 595 -15.60 4.61 -1.19
N SER A 596 -15.25 5.47 -0.24
CA SER A 596 -14.01 6.26 -0.25
C SER A 596 -12.88 5.55 0.51
N TYR A 597 -12.96 5.41 1.83
CA TYR A 597 -11.92 4.84 2.69
C TYR A 597 -12.49 4.36 4.03
N SER A 598 -11.73 3.55 4.77
CA SER A 598 -12.20 2.97 6.03
C SER A 598 -12.27 3.98 7.17
N HIS A 599 -13.03 3.64 8.21
CA HIS A 599 -13.04 4.31 9.50
C HIS A 599 -13.30 3.29 10.61
N VAL A 600 -12.99 3.65 11.85
CA VAL A 600 -13.32 2.80 13.00
C VAL A 600 -14.78 3.00 13.38
N ALA A 601 -15.61 2.04 12.99
CA ALA A 601 -17.03 2.06 13.29
C ALA A 601 -17.30 1.63 14.74
N ILE A 602 -18.49 1.94 15.25
CA ILE A 602 -18.94 1.46 16.56
C ILE A 602 -18.82 -0.06 16.66
N GLY A 603 -18.22 -0.53 17.76
CA GLY A 603 -17.99 -1.96 17.99
C GLY A 603 -16.79 -2.54 17.21
N SER A 604 -16.05 -1.71 16.48
CA SER A 604 -14.75 -2.03 15.87
C SER A 604 -13.62 -1.37 16.67
N SER A 605 -12.38 -1.74 16.39
CA SER A 605 -11.19 -1.11 16.96
C SER A 605 -10.05 -1.14 15.95
N GLY A 606 -8.92 -0.53 16.32
CA GLY A 606 -7.69 -0.63 15.53
C GLY A 606 -7.26 -2.07 15.23
N ASP A 607 -7.60 -3.03 16.08
CA ASP A 607 -7.20 -4.43 15.92
C ASP A 607 -7.87 -5.09 14.70
N ASP A 608 -9.01 -4.58 14.24
CA ASP A 608 -9.64 -5.10 13.02
C ASP A 608 -8.80 -4.79 11.78
N TYR A 609 -8.01 -3.70 11.77
CA TYR A 609 -7.04 -3.43 10.71
C TYR A 609 -5.91 -4.47 10.70
N ASP A 610 -5.40 -4.85 11.88
CA ASP A 610 -4.36 -5.87 12.03
C ASP A 610 -4.89 -7.24 11.59
N ILE A 611 -6.10 -7.62 12.02
CA ILE A 611 -6.79 -8.85 11.60
C ILE A 611 -6.97 -8.88 10.08
N LEU A 612 -7.34 -7.74 9.48
CA LEU A 612 -7.50 -7.67 8.03
C LEU A 612 -6.17 -7.80 7.29
N ALA A 613 -5.05 -7.38 7.88
CA ALA A 613 -3.70 -7.57 7.33
C ALA A 613 -3.19 -9.02 7.39
N GLU A 614 -3.69 -9.85 8.32
CA GLU A 614 -3.22 -11.23 8.50
C GLU A 614 -3.25 -12.06 7.20
N SER A 615 -2.17 -12.76 6.87
CA SER A 615 -2.16 -13.69 5.73
C SER A 615 -3.01 -14.95 6.02
N VAL A 616 -3.52 -15.61 4.99
CA VAL A 616 -4.31 -16.85 5.10
C VAL A 616 -3.71 -17.99 4.26
N GLY A 617 -4.13 -19.21 4.58
CA GLY A 617 -3.66 -20.42 3.90
C GLY A 617 -2.18 -20.69 4.13
N ASP A 618 -1.68 -20.45 5.35
CA ASP A 618 -0.26 -20.60 5.70
C ASP A 618 0.67 -19.71 4.84
N GLY A 619 0.32 -18.43 4.68
CA GLY A 619 1.06 -17.47 3.86
C GLY A 619 0.90 -17.72 2.35
N ARG A 620 -0.29 -18.12 1.91
CA ARG A 620 -0.63 -18.23 0.47
C ARG A 620 -1.30 -16.97 -0.05
N VAL A 621 -2.17 -16.36 0.75
CA VAL A 621 -2.86 -15.12 0.37
C VAL A 621 -2.58 -14.04 1.41
N PHE A 622 -2.03 -12.92 0.97
CA PHE A 622 -1.67 -11.75 1.77
C PHE A 622 -2.64 -10.59 1.49
N PHE A 623 -2.71 -9.62 2.40
CA PHE A 623 -3.61 -8.48 2.29
C PHE A 623 -2.88 -7.17 2.52
N ALA A 624 -2.98 -6.25 1.54
CA ALA A 624 -2.47 -4.90 1.66
C ALA A 624 -3.55 -3.88 1.25
N GLY A 625 -3.30 -2.61 1.51
CA GLY A 625 -4.22 -1.51 1.29
C GLY A 625 -4.40 -0.67 2.56
N GLU A 626 -5.00 0.51 2.40
CA GLU A 626 -5.20 1.45 3.52
C GLU A 626 -5.98 0.81 4.68
N ALA A 627 -6.96 -0.04 4.40
CA ALA A 627 -7.73 -0.77 5.42
C ALA A 627 -6.97 -1.98 6.02
N THR A 628 -5.65 -2.07 5.83
CA THR A 628 -4.79 -3.08 6.47
C THR A 628 -3.68 -2.43 7.29
N ASN A 629 -3.75 -1.12 7.51
CA ASN A 629 -2.74 -0.36 8.22
C ASN A 629 -3.37 0.36 9.40
N LYS A 630 -3.20 -0.17 10.61
CA LYS A 630 -3.75 0.39 11.85
C LYS A 630 -3.21 1.77 12.18
N GLN A 631 -1.93 2.03 11.90
CA GLN A 631 -1.29 3.30 12.25
C GLN A 631 -1.63 4.41 11.26
N TYR A 632 -1.91 4.06 10.01
CA TYR A 632 -2.17 5.01 8.93
C TYR A 632 -3.36 4.58 8.06
N PRO A 633 -4.54 4.30 8.63
CA PRO A 633 -5.71 3.91 7.83
C PRO A 633 -6.13 5.06 6.92
N ALA A 634 -7.02 4.80 5.95
CA ALA A 634 -7.65 5.82 5.10
C ALA A 634 -6.72 6.70 4.23
N THR A 635 -5.40 6.46 4.23
CA THR A 635 -4.43 7.36 3.61
C THR A 635 -3.69 6.72 2.43
N MET A 636 -3.16 7.57 1.54
CA MET A 636 -2.27 7.09 0.47
C MET A 636 -0.97 6.51 1.04
N HIS A 637 -0.38 7.14 2.06
CA HIS A 637 0.86 6.65 2.64
C HIS A 637 0.65 5.35 3.43
N GLY A 638 -0.48 5.15 4.10
CA GLY A 638 -0.84 3.87 4.69
C GLY A 638 -0.97 2.74 3.67
N ALA A 639 -1.59 3.01 2.52
CA ALA A 639 -1.61 2.07 1.40
C ALA A 639 -0.19 1.77 0.89
N PHE A 640 0.66 2.78 0.71
CA PHE A 640 2.06 2.61 0.34
C PHE A 640 2.79 1.69 1.33
N LEU A 641 2.74 2.00 2.62
CA LEU A 641 3.42 1.27 3.68
C LEU A 641 2.92 -0.17 3.80
N SER A 642 1.60 -0.41 3.66
CA SER A 642 1.06 -1.78 3.64
C SER A 642 1.59 -2.62 2.48
N GLY A 643 1.83 -2.02 1.31
CA GLY A 643 2.44 -2.71 0.16
C GLY A 643 3.88 -3.11 0.42
N MET A 644 4.66 -2.23 1.07
CA MET A 644 6.04 -2.53 1.49
C MET A 644 6.08 -3.64 2.53
N ARG A 645 5.21 -3.56 3.54
CA ARG A 645 5.05 -4.57 4.60
C ARG A 645 4.77 -5.95 4.02
N GLU A 646 3.77 -6.05 3.12
CA GLU A 646 3.44 -7.35 2.54
C GLU A 646 4.54 -7.90 1.64
N ALA A 647 5.29 -7.07 0.91
CA ALA A 647 6.45 -7.55 0.16
C ALA A 647 7.51 -8.19 1.06
N ALA A 648 7.82 -7.56 2.22
CA ALA A 648 8.74 -8.12 3.21
C ALA A 648 8.21 -9.42 3.85
N ASN A 649 6.91 -9.45 4.20
CA ASN A 649 6.26 -10.65 4.73
C ASN A 649 6.32 -11.83 3.74
N MET A 650 6.06 -11.57 2.46
CA MET A 650 6.12 -12.56 1.40
C MET A 650 7.55 -13.08 1.18
N LEU A 651 8.56 -12.20 1.23
CA LEU A 651 9.96 -12.60 1.23
C LEU A 651 10.30 -13.55 2.38
N ARG A 652 9.85 -13.21 3.59
CA ARG A 652 10.06 -14.03 4.79
C ARG A 652 9.41 -15.41 4.65
N VAL A 653 8.17 -15.48 4.19
CA VAL A 653 7.48 -16.76 3.96
C VAL A 653 8.15 -17.58 2.87
N ALA A 654 8.60 -16.96 1.78
CA ALA A 654 9.30 -17.65 0.70
C ALA A 654 10.63 -18.28 1.19
N ARG A 655 11.40 -17.55 2.02
CA ARG A 655 12.62 -18.06 2.65
C ARG A 655 12.34 -19.24 3.57
N ARG A 656 11.33 -19.13 4.44
CA ARG A 656 10.93 -20.23 5.35
C ARG A 656 10.56 -21.49 4.57
N ARG A 657 9.77 -21.37 3.49
CA ARG A 657 9.42 -22.53 2.65
C ARG A 657 10.63 -23.13 1.94
N SER A 658 11.58 -22.31 1.50
CA SER A 658 12.81 -22.78 0.86
C SER A 658 13.70 -23.56 1.83
N LEU A 659 13.80 -23.13 3.09
CA LEU A 659 14.55 -23.83 4.14
C LEU A 659 13.91 -25.19 4.48
N VAL A 660 12.58 -25.25 4.59
CA VAL A 660 11.88 -26.53 4.83
C VAL A 660 12.10 -27.51 3.67
N LEU A 661 12.18 -27.01 2.43
CA LEU A 661 12.52 -27.84 1.28
C LEU A 661 13.98 -28.29 1.32
N SER A 662 14.94 -27.42 1.67
CA SER A 662 16.36 -27.83 1.79
C SER A 662 16.58 -28.84 2.91
N ASP A 663 15.92 -28.68 4.05
CA ASP A 663 16.02 -29.63 5.17
C ASP A 663 15.40 -30.98 4.79
N LYS A 664 14.27 -30.98 4.08
CA LYS A 664 13.70 -32.21 3.52
C LYS A 664 14.62 -32.86 2.48
N VAL A 665 15.22 -32.07 1.58
CA VAL A 665 16.15 -32.59 0.57
C VAL A 665 17.42 -33.14 1.21
N ASN A 666 17.95 -32.48 2.24
CA ASN A 666 19.11 -32.97 2.99
C ASN A 666 18.79 -34.26 3.76
N ASP A 667 17.63 -34.33 4.43
CA ASP A 667 17.18 -35.54 5.13
C ASP A 667 16.90 -36.70 4.13
N ASP A 668 16.49 -36.36 2.90
CA ASP A 668 16.26 -37.32 1.81
C ASP A 668 17.57 -37.80 1.17
N LEU A 669 18.54 -36.90 1.00
CA LEU A 669 19.88 -37.22 0.53
C LEU A 669 20.63 -38.07 1.55
N GLU A 670 20.56 -37.74 2.84
CA GLU A 670 21.15 -38.56 3.90
C GLU A 670 20.51 -39.96 3.93
N LYS A 671 19.19 -40.08 3.81
CA LYS A 671 18.52 -41.39 3.76
C LYS A 671 18.82 -42.18 2.48
N CYS A 672 18.91 -41.51 1.32
CA CYS A 672 19.28 -42.13 0.05
C CYS A 672 20.74 -42.63 0.07
N ASP A 673 21.67 -41.81 0.55
CA ASP A 673 23.07 -42.18 0.76
C ASP A 673 23.19 -43.37 1.72
N THR A 674 22.32 -43.45 2.74
CA THR A 674 22.34 -44.57 3.68
C THR A 674 21.87 -45.89 3.03
N LEU A 675 20.90 -45.85 2.11
CA LEU A 675 20.40 -47.03 1.41
C LEU A 675 21.34 -47.47 0.28
N ASP A 676 21.94 -46.53 -0.44
CA ASP A 676 22.89 -46.87 -1.51
C ASP A 676 24.16 -47.52 -0.97
N LYS A 677 24.66 -47.09 0.19
CA LYS A 677 25.77 -47.76 0.91
C LYS A 677 25.50 -49.24 1.19
N LEU A 678 24.28 -49.60 1.59
CA LEU A 678 23.94 -51.00 1.86
C LEU A 678 24.04 -51.88 0.61
N PHE A 679 23.82 -51.30 -0.56
CA PHE A 679 23.90 -51.98 -1.84
C PHE A 679 25.23 -51.73 -2.59
N GLU A 680 26.28 -51.26 -1.90
CA GLU A 680 27.66 -51.35 -2.39
C GLU A 680 28.15 -52.80 -2.38
N ASN A 681 27.75 -53.58 -1.36
CA ASN A 681 28.04 -55.01 -1.23
C ASN A 681 26.75 -55.83 -1.11
N PRO A 682 25.96 -55.95 -2.20
CA PRO A 682 24.72 -56.73 -2.21
C PRO A 682 25.02 -58.24 -2.14
N ASP A 683 24.07 -59.00 -1.59
CA ASP A 683 24.22 -60.46 -1.46
C ASP A 683 24.02 -61.18 -2.80
N LEU A 684 23.33 -60.53 -3.75
CA LEU A 684 23.23 -60.94 -5.15
C LEU A 684 23.20 -59.72 -6.08
N THR A 685 23.87 -59.85 -7.22
CA THR A 685 23.82 -58.85 -8.31
C THR A 685 23.65 -59.56 -9.64
N PHE A 686 22.72 -59.10 -10.47
CA PHE A 686 22.45 -59.67 -11.79
C PHE A 686 21.77 -58.63 -12.70
N GLY A 687 22.39 -58.33 -13.84
CA GLY A 687 21.92 -57.27 -14.74
C GLY A 687 21.77 -55.93 -14.01
N SER A 688 20.64 -55.26 -14.19
CA SER A 688 20.30 -54.02 -13.48
C SER A 688 19.79 -54.21 -12.05
N PHE A 689 19.78 -55.44 -11.52
CA PHE A 689 19.19 -55.79 -10.23
C PHE A 689 20.28 -56.12 -9.20
N SER A 690 19.99 -55.79 -7.94
CA SER A 690 20.79 -56.23 -6.79
C SER A 690 19.86 -56.53 -5.62
N ALA A 691 20.17 -57.54 -4.80
CA ALA A 691 19.35 -57.94 -3.67
C ALA A 691 20.16 -58.01 -2.37
N LEU A 692 19.50 -57.67 -1.27
CA LEU A 692 19.98 -57.85 0.09
C LEU A 692 19.06 -58.81 0.85
N PHE A 693 19.64 -59.72 1.60
CA PHE A 693 18.93 -60.74 2.36
C PHE A 693 18.88 -60.41 3.84
N ASP A 694 17.86 -60.92 4.52
CA ASP A 694 17.81 -60.89 5.98
C ASP A 694 19.02 -61.66 6.57
N PRO A 695 19.95 -60.97 7.28
CA PRO A 695 21.14 -61.60 7.83
C PRO A 695 20.81 -62.53 9.02
N HIS A 696 19.61 -62.43 9.59
CA HIS A 696 19.19 -63.20 10.74
C HIS A 696 18.44 -64.49 10.36
N SER A 697 18.22 -64.74 9.06
CA SER A 697 17.50 -65.92 8.59
C SER A 697 18.13 -66.56 7.36
N ASN A 698 18.44 -67.85 7.47
CA ASN A 698 18.86 -68.67 6.34
C ASN A 698 17.70 -69.30 5.57
N ASP A 699 16.46 -69.05 5.97
CA ASP A 699 15.27 -69.56 5.28
C ASP A 699 15.15 -68.93 3.88
N VAL A 700 14.85 -69.75 2.88
CA VAL A 700 14.57 -69.29 1.51
C VAL A 700 13.23 -68.54 1.42
N GLY A 701 12.34 -68.71 2.39
CA GLY A 701 11.13 -67.91 2.55
C GLY A 701 11.34 -66.52 3.17
N SER A 702 12.54 -66.20 3.67
CA SER A 702 12.80 -64.93 4.34
C SER A 702 12.72 -63.73 3.39
N HIS A 703 12.43 -62.55 3.95
CA HIS A 703 12.35 -61.33 3.17
C HIS A 703 13.72 -60.90 2.64
N ALA A 704 13.70 -60.34 1.44
CA ALA A 704 14.83 -59.81 0.72
C ALA A 704 14.45 -58.45 0.12
N LEU A 705 15.35 -57.49 0.21
CA LEU A 705 15.18 -56.17 -0.40
C LEU A 705 15.84 -56.19 -1.78
N ILE A 706 15.08 -55.98 -2.85
CA ILE A 706 15.62 -55.87 -4.21
C ILE A 706 15.69 -54.42 -4.65
N ARG A 707 16.77 -54.05 -5.33
CA ARG A 707 17.01 -52.77 -5.98
C ARG A 707 17.13 -52.97 -7.48
N VAL A 708 16.50 -52.11 -8.27
CA VAL A 708 16.64 -52.01 -9.72
C VAL A 708 17.19 -50.66 -10.11
N LYS A 709 18.30 -50.64 -10.84
CA LYS A 709 18.91 -49.42 -11.38
C LYS A 709 18.42 -49.17 -12.81
N PHE A 710 17.87 -47.99 -13.07
CA PHE A 710 17.55 -47.54 -14.42
C PHE A 710 18.63 -46.57 -14.90
N GLN A 711 19.19 -46.83 -16.08
CA GLN A 711 20.10 -45.93 -16.78
C GLN A 711 19.33 -45.16 -17.85
N GLY A 712 19.48 -43.84 -17.89
CA GLY A 712 18.89 -43.00 -18.93
C GLY A 712 19.95 -42.11 -19.56
N ASP A 713 20.05 -42.12 -20.90
CA ASP A 713 21.04 -41.35 -21.68
C ASP A 713 20.81 -39.81 -21.68
N LYS A 714 19.94 -39.29 -20.80
CA LYS A 714 19.56 -37.87 -20.73
C LYS A 714 19.52 -37.26 -19.32
N LEU A 715 20.15 -37.89 -18.34
CA LEU A 715 20.30 -37.32 -17.00
C LEU A 715 21.79 -37.19 -16.68
N ASN A 716 22.33 -35.99 -16.90
CA ASN A 716 23.61 -35.62 -16.31
C ASN A 716 23.43 -35.60 -14.78
N SER A 717 23.93 -36.65 -14.12
CA SER A 717 23.97 -36.86 -12.66
C SER A 717 22.69 -37.39 -11.97
N SER A 718 22.42 -38.70 -12.09
CA SER A 718 22.04 -39.64 -11.01
C SER A 718 21.33 -40.87 -11.61
N HIS A 719 21.72 -42.07 -11.19
CA HIS A 719 21.01 -43.30 -11.57
C HIS A 719 19.67 -43.36 -10.82
N LEU A 720 18.55 -43.66 -11.47
CA LEU A 720 17.29 -43.87 -10.76
C LEU A 720 17.26 -45.29 -10.17
N CYS A 721 17.28 -45.39 -8.84
CA CYS A 721 17.14 -46.65 -8.11
C CYS A 721 15.70 -46.80 -7.59
N LEU A 722 15.03 -47.91 -7.94
CA LEU A 722 13.77 -48.31 -7.31
C LEU A 722 13.95 -49.60 -6.51
N TYR A 723 13.15 -49.77 -5.47
CA TYR A 723 13.27 -50.86 -4.50
C TYR A 723 11.95 -51.62 -4.37
N GLY A 724 12.03 -52.88 -3.94
CA GLY A 724 10.87 -53.70 -3.63
C GLY A 724 11.19 -54.76 -2.59
N LEU A 725 10.16 -55.27 -1.91
CA LEU A 725 10.28 -56.36 -0.97
C LEU A 725 9.89 -57.67 -1.68
N ILE A 726 10.79 -58.64 -1.66
CA ILE A 726 10.59 -59.99 -2.21
C ILE A 726 11.03 -61.04 -1.19
N THR A 727 10.95 -62.32 -1.54
CA THR A 727 11.58 -63.40 -0.77
C THR A 727 12.96 -63.74 -1.32
N LYS A 728 13.83 -64.30 -0.48
CA LYS A 728 15.15 -64.81 -0.88
C LYS A 728 15.05 -65.80 -2.04
N LYS A 729 14.05 -66.69 -2.03
CA LYS A 729 13.75 -67.61 -3.14
C LYS A 729 13.45 -66.86 -4.44
N GLN A 730 12.61 -65.83 -4.41
CA GLN A 730 12.27 -65.03 -5.59
C GLN A 730 13.49 -64.27 -6.15
N ALA A 731 14.36 -63.76 -5.27
CA ALA A 731 15.60 -63.10 -5.68
C ALA A 731 16.53 -64.06 -6.45
N ILE A 732 16.68 -65.28 -5.95
CA ILE A 732 17.47 -66.34 -6.61
C ILE A 732 16.84 -66.70 -7.96
N GLN A 733 15.52 -66.89 -8.02
CA GLN A 733 14.80 -67.17 -9.27
C GLN A 733 15.02 -66.09 -10.33
N LEU A 734 15.02 -64.80 -9.95
CA LEU A 734 15.29 -63.70 -10.89
C LEU A 734 16.75 -63.70 -11.37
N SER A 735 17.69 -64.14 -10.53
CA SER A 735 19.12 -64.21 -10.89
C SER A 735 19.41 -65.24 -11.98
N GLU A 736 18.61 -66.31 -12.04
CA GLU A 736 18.73 -67.39 -13.03
C GLU A 736 18.05 -67.08 -14.37
N MET A 737 17.21 -66.03 -14.42
CA MET A 737 16.52 -65.62 -15.65
C MET A 737 17.44 -64.83 -16.59
N ASN A 738 17.24 -64.98 -17.89
CA ASN A 738 17.99 -64.24 -18.91
C ASN A 738 17.28 -62.92 -19.30
N GLY A 739 18.00 -61.81 -19.14
CA GLY A 739 17.59 -60.47 -19.60
C GLY A 739 16.72 -59.68 -18.61
N ASP A 740 17.04 -58.39 -18.45
CA ASP A 740 16.36 -57.51 -17.47
C ASP A 740 14.88 -57.28 -17.76
N GLY A 741 14.48 -57.31 -19.05
CA GLY A 741 13.06 -57.23 -19.42
C GLY A 741 12.24 -58.43 -18.93
N ASN A 742 12.81 -59.64 -18.97
CA ASN A 742 12.14 -60.84 -18.45
C ASN A 742 12.06 -60.83 -16.93
N ARG A 743 13.13 -60.36 -16.26
CA ARG A 743 13.16 -60.19 -14.80
C ARG A 743 12.13 -59.17 -14.33
N MET A 744 12.02 -58.03 -15.00
CA MET A 744 11.04 -56.99 -14.69
C MET A 744 9.60 -57.50 -14.88
N ASN A 745 9.35 -58.23 -15.98
CA ASN A 745 8.05 -58.84 -16.24
C ASN A 745 7.68 -59.88 -15.17
N SER A 746 8.61 -60.73 -14.75
CA SER A 746 8.34 -61.74 -13.70
C SER A 746 8.14 -61.11 -12.33
N LEU A 747 8.92 -60.08 -11.98
CA LEU A 747 8.79 -59.32 -10.74
C LEU A 747 7.41 -58.66 -10.61
N HIS A 748 6.89 -58.08 -11.70
CA HIS A 748 5.56 -57.47 -11.69
C HIS A 748 4.42 -58.49 -11.83
N ARG A 749 4.49 -59.39 -12.81
CA ARG A 749 3.36 -60.27 -13.18
C ARG A 749 3.28 -61.54 -12.33
N ASP A 750 4.42 -62.16 -12.07
CA ASP A 750 4.47 -63.48 -11.42
C ASP A 750 4.60 -63.34 -9.90
N PHE A 751 5.28 -62.28 -9.42
CA PHE A 751 5.46 -62.01 -7.98
C PHE A 751 4.59 -60.87 -7.43
N GLY A 752 3.93 -60.07 -8.28
CA GLY A 752 3.03 -58.99 -7.86
C GLY A 752 3.73 -57.82 -7.16
N VAL A 753 5.03 -57.63 -7.39
CA VAL A 753 5.85 -56.65 -6.66
C VAL A 753 5.74 -55.28 -7.32
N LYS A 754 5.40 -54.27 -6.52
CA LYS A 754 5.47 -52.87 -6.94
C LYS A 754 6.79 -52.26 -6.51
N LEU A 755 7.56 -51.77 -7.49
CA LEU A 755 8.78 -51.02 -7.23
C LEU A 755 8.46 -49.59 -6.83
N VAL A 756 9.17 -49.09 -5.82
CA VAL A 756 8.96 -47.79 -5.20
C VAL A 756 10.30 -47.07 -5.03
N GLY A 757 10.29 -45.75 -4.92
CA GLY A 757 11.47 -45.03 -4.41
C GLY A 757 11.75 -45.44 -2.95
N GLY A 758 12.94 -45.14 -2.42
CA GLY A 758 13.32 -45.55 -1.05
C GLY A 758 12.27 -45.23 0.04
N LYS A 759 11.54 -44.11 -0.10
CA LYS A 759 10.47 -43.66 0.80
C LYS A 759 9.13 -44.40 0.68
N GLY A 760 8.92 -45.18 -0.39
CA GLY A 760 7.67 -45.93 -0.59
C GLY A 760 7.74 -47.36 -0.07
N LEU A 761 8.87 -47.74 0.56
CA LEU A 761 9.05 -49.05 1.17
C LEU A 761 8.09 -49.23 2.36
N SER A 762 7.61 -50.46 2.55
CA SER A 762 6.70 -50.79 3.65
C SER A 762 7.44 -50.86 4.99
N ASP A 763 6.71 -50.80 6.10
CA ASP A 763 7.28 -50.96 7.45
C ASP A 763 8.09 -52.25 7.61
N VAL A 764 7.69 -53.32 6.92
CA VAL A 764 8.40 -54.61 6.88
C VAL A 764 9.76 -54.47 6.19
N ALA A 765 9.84 -53.68 5.11
CA ALA A 765 11.10 -53.42 4.43
C ALA A 765 12.04 -52.52 5.26
N GLU A 766 11.51 -51.55 6.00
CA GLU A 766 12.28 -50.70 6.92
C GLU A 766 12.87 -51.48 8.11
N LEU A 767 12.11 -52.44 8.66
CA LEU A 767 12.61 -53.37 9.67
C LEU A 767 13.75 -54.24 9.13
N LEU A 768 13.60 -54.75 7.90
CA LEU A 768 14.65 -55.52 7.23
C LEU A 768 15.91 -54.67 7.00
N ILE A 769 15.77 -53.42 6.53
CA ILE A 769 16.88 -52.48 6.36
C ILE A 769 17.62 -52.26 7.68
N SER A 770 16.89 -52.07 8.77
CA SER A 770 17.46 -51.89 10.11
C SER A 770 18.25 -53.12 10.58
N GLY A 771 17.72 -54.33 10.34
CA GLY A 771 18.43 -55.59 10.61
C GLY A 771 19.71 -55.74 9.78
N ILE A 772 19.65 -55.42 8.48
CA ILE A 772 20.82 -55.46 7.59
C ILE A 772 21.90 -54.46 8.05
N LYS A 773 21.50 -53.23 8.42
CA LYS A 773 22.40 -52.20 8.96
C LYS A 773 23.10 -52.64 10.25
N ALA A 774 22.39 -53.36 11.12
CA ALA A 774 22.96 -53.86 12.37
C ALA A 774 23.96 -55.00 12.14
N ALA A 775 23.85 -55.74 11.03
CA ALA A 775 24.70 -56.89 10.73
C ALA A 775 25.89 -56.58 9.81
N LYS A 776 25.83 -55.54 8.97
CA LYS A 776 26.93 -55.10 8.09
C LYS A 776 27.63 -53.88 8.74
N PRO A 777 28.89 -53.98 9.20
CA PRO A 777 29.63 -52.79 9.65
C PRO A 777 29.82 -51.86 8.45
N THR A 778 29.45 -50.59 8.62
CA THR A 778 29.58 -49.51 7.63
C THR A 778 31.00 -49.30 7.15
#